data_AF-A0A2G6KH63-F1
#
_entry.id   AF-A0A2G6KH63-F1
#
_cell.length_a   1.000
_cell.length_b   1.000
_cell.length_c   1.000
_cell.angle_alpha   90.00
_cell.angle_beta   90.00
_cell.angle_gamma   90.00
#
_symmetry.space_group_name_H-M   'P 1'
#
loop_
_entity.id
_entity.type
_entity.pdbx_description
1 polymer ?
#
loop_
_entity_poly.entity_id
_entity_poly.type
_entity_poly.pdbx_seq_one_letter_code
_entity_poly.pdbx_strand_id
1 'polypeptide(L)'
;MSGLQPASAISRGRDALGLKNEDMLKKIRPEYAILIGLFAFLMGIASTVEYRRMINYIFGDEAVYYMMAQSFAYDLDLEYTQKDLWRVYEDGWHAGPQGVFLTQIADFTLTDESLQQLRRERLPDEFPIKLNALKDNTINTRARFLNAVEETLETRLTPEQRKAILKHTRKENTKIYYSKSFAYALLLAPFLAAFGFQGFLILNMLLLFIMIVMGWLYLRQYNASLISLVLVITFFLLSASFIYTYWLTPETFNMFCITFGLFLWLYKREKRQIQQSQRRHSKNSWLSAPFRFVRWLFTTPNGRLYLAPIPIAVAGASKLPNVLFIFPIAADVLLEGYLHIFSKRKTASSVISRPLLRWRSSPPWRYAGKLIMVCAIFVIILMLFYVLQYVFTGNFNQYSGDRRTFYWRFPFDSARDIWEKGIRLSNDDYFEESFYVNPSVLLHNAYYYIFGRFTGLLPYFFCSFIALYYCGRRFFSTTASSSAVTRRNLLLLLTIGGNIFVYIFMAPGNYQGGGGAFGNRFFVNIYPAFLFLITSFSSLYPLVVSWVVGSLFLAQVLINPFQISTYPASQAFRMPYRLLPVELTLLNTLPTYVNSHLVQSAVSGKQEAHRLYFFDENSTDQTPYDFWVRGEKTVEMAVRLSYPRDYLTVTIKNGPIGNQVDVTVAGSTQTVHFGRQQEIRQLIFPLDKGVPYFKTEVYPVKICSHSGFVPKFTAGIGLDDPRYLGCRVSISSNLFDAGKVLVEQGHFQQAMEQLQAVLNVYPLHAQAEYYLGRAYLGLQRPEDAQAAFLRAKALLPNFQAEFWAYCRSLKKDCRPKEFPHPPDEPLEASLDELLEPFRIRFEAEDFLFSTGERIELPDASHGKVVEFHPGQHSPGFLQYGQFQVLPEGQYQARFRIKTGRTNDASAPLVTTAFSYDVFGKRQGIIVKDLVAVHADELFETAAYREYILNFELYSPETVEFRVETTGQASVTVDRIEVYHRLPLQVFEGIAESQQRLGETEKSYHTLQQVIRLSPSSPECQRAYLQLLFELHKWEEASQFIQDDVTFSEFQSGLLTGLFEENSRFREEWPPGLQQLAEEALFPVKPEIPMNIVFDDRIEFQGYSLSNTSIAPGDTFSIHYFWKAVRASCENYTISVHFTKKGGLFVSETATKIKRRFNLPGLNMFQQNHEPLHGTYPTEKWLPDEFIHEQYNISAPHDIEPGTYEIRIGLWNPLTGDRLRDAEGQHSVKIGELHIDDARMD
;
A
#
# COMPACT_ATOMS: atom_id res chain seq x y z
N MET A 1 -48.13 -66.18 41.51
CA MET A 1 -47.61 -66.96 42.66
C MET A 1 -46.97 -68.22 42.15
N SER A 2 -45.78 -68.54 42.69
CA SER A 2 -45.12 -69.85 42.80
C SER A 2 -45.15 -70.82 41.60
N GLY A 3 -44.03 -71.33 41.08
CA GLY A 3 -42.71 -71.41 41.69
C GLY A 3 -42.13 -72.80 41.46
N LEU A 4 -40.98 -72.81 40.77
CA LEU A 4 -39.80 -73.68 40.98
C LEU A 4 -39.86 -75.19 40.67
N GLN A 5 -39.14 -75.52 39.58
CA GLN A 5 -38.09 -76.54 39.43
C GLN A 5 -38.50 -78.04 39.40
N PRO A 6 -37.72 -78.95 38.76
CA PRO A 6 -36.25 -78.93 38.64
C PRO A 6 -35.62 -79.41 37.30
N ALA A 7 -34.29 -79.36 37.35
CA ALA A 7 -33.24 -79.77 36.42
C ALA A 7 -33.42 -81.09 35.64
N SER A 8 -32.80 -81.16 34.46
CA SER A 8 -31.58 -81.97 34.24
C SER A 8 -31.09 -81.87 32.79
N ALA A 9 -29.77 -81.91 32.65
CA ALA A 9 -29.04 -81.91 31.40
C ALA A 9 -29.05 -83.29 30.76
N ILE A 10 -29.06 -83.36 29.41
CA ILE A 10 -28.28 -84.30 28.61
C ILE A 10 -27.98 -83.65 27.27
N SER A 11 -26.72 -83.81 26.87
CA SER A 11 -26.05 -83.27 25.71
C SER A 11 -26.37 -84.02 24.41
N ARG A 12 -26.44 -83.28 23.31
CA ARG A 12 -25.56 -83.36 22.10
C ARG A 12 -26.34 -83.17 20.82
N GLY A 13 -25.81 -82.28 19.99
CA GLY A 13 -25.47 -82.66 18.63
C GLY A 13 -26.19 -81.87 17.55
N ARG A 14 -25.37 -81.08 16.85
CA ARG A 14 -25.59 -80.59 15.47
C ARG A 14 -26.75 -79.61 15.33
N ASP A 15 -26.39 -78.34 15.15
CA ASP A 15 -26.67 -77.65 13.88
C ASP A 15 -25.82 -76.39 13.82
N ALA A 16 -24.65 -76.56 13.21
CA ALA A 16 -23.83 -75.47 12.71
C ALA A 16 -24.23 -75.27 11.25
N LEU A 17 -25.01 -74.22 10.96
CA LEU A 17 -25.08 -73.46 9.71
C LEU A 17 -26.38 -72.64 9.71
N GLY A 18 -26.27 -71.40 10.21
CA GLY A 18 -27.39 -70.46 10.28
C GLY A 18 -26.91 -69.07 10.66
N LEU A 19 -26.00 -68.51 9.87
CA LEU A 19 -25.55 -67.13 9.99
C LEU A 19 -26.72 -66.18 9.66
N LYS A 20 -27.36 -65.64 10.69
CA LYS A 20 -28.17 -64.43 10.58
C LYS A 20 -27.24 -63.22 10.55
N ASN A 21 -27.07 -62.64 9.37
CA ASN A 21 -26.32 -61.40 9.11
C ASN A 21 -26.99 -60.12 9.66
N GLU A 22 -28.14 -60.20 10.33
CA GLU A 22 -28.91 -59.02 10.78
C GLU A 22 -28.50 -58.43 12.13
N ASP A 23 -27.72 -59.14 12.96
CA ASP A 23 -27.32 -58.67 14.30
C ASP A 23 -25.95 -57.95 14.35
N MET A 24 -25.16 -57.99 13.28
CA MET A 24 -23.81 -57.37 13.24
C MET A 24 -23.84 -55.84 13.09
N LEU A 25 -24.90 -55.27 12.51
CA LEU A 25 -25.00 -53.82 12.25
C LEU A 25 -25.51 -53.00 13.45
N LYS A 26 -26.04 -53.63 14.51
CA LYS A 26 -26.70 -52.91 15.64
C LYS A 26 -25.79 -52.45 16.79
N LYS A 27 -24.45 -52.54 16.70
CA LYS A 27 -23.55 -52.03 17.76
C LYS A 27 -22.25 -51.38 17.27
N ILE A 28 -22.24 -50.70 16.12
CA ILE A 28 -21.13 -49.79 15.81
C ILE A 28 -21.25 -48.58 16.75
N ARG A 29 -20.28 -48.37 17.65
CA ARG A 29 -20.28 -47.18 18.51
C ARG A 29 -20.16 -45.93 17.61
N PRO A 30 -20.87 -44.83 17.93
CA PRO A 30 -20.95 -43.65 17.06
C PRO A 30 -19.56 -43.10 16.69
N GLU A 31 -18.57 -43.21 17.56
CA GLU A 31 -17.21 -42.73 17.29
C GLU A 31 -16.54 -43.46 16.12
N TYR A 32 -16.77 -44.77 15.97
CA TYR A 32 -16.22 -45.54 14.85
C TYR A 32 -16.92 -45.20 13.55
N ALA A 33 -18.23 -44.96 13.58
CA ALA A 33 -18.97 -44.50 12.40
C ALA A 33 -18.47 -43.12 11.94
N ILE A 34 -18.25 -42.19 12.87
CA ILE A 34 -17.67 -40.86 12.58
C ILE A 34 -16.27 -41.00 11.98
N LEU A 35 -15.40 -41.85 12.54
CA LEU A 35 -14.05 -42.06 12.01
C LEU A 35 -14.05 -42.68 10.62
N ILE A 36 -14.91 -43.67 10.37
CA ILE A 36 -15.05 -44.29 9.03
C ILE A 36 -15.57 -43.26 8.03
N GLY A 37 -16.59 -42.48 8.40
CA GLY A 37 -17.13 -41.41 7.57
C GLY A 37 -16.09 -40.34 7.26
N LEU A 38 -15.33 -39.91 8.27
CA LEU A 38 -14.24 -38.93 8.11
C LEU A 38 -13.13 -39.47 7.21
N PHE A 39 -12.72 -40.73 7.39
CA PHE A 39 -11.72 -41.36 6.52
C PHE A 39 -12.20 -41.41 5.07
N ALA A 40 -13.42 -41.89 4.84
CA ALA A 40 -14.01 -41.96 3.50
C ALA A 40 -14.12 -40.57 2.86
N PHE A 41 -14.50 -39.55 3.64
CA PHE A 41 -14.57 -38.17 3.18
C PHE A 41 -13.20 -37.62 2.78
N LEU A 42 -12.18 -37.75 3.64
CA LEU A 42 -10.82 -37.26 3.36
C LEU A 42 -10.18 -37.98 2.17
N MET A 43 -10.34 -39.31 2.06
CA MET A 43 -9.84 -40.07 0.91
C MET A 43 -10.63 -39.75 -0.36
N GLY A 44 -11.96 -39.57 -0.26
CA GLY A 44 -12.79 -39.13 -1.36
C GLY A 44 -12.32 -37.79 -1.94
N ILE A 45 -12.06 -36.80 -1.09
CA ILE A 45 -11.46 -35.52 -1.51
C ILE A 45 -10.09 -35.76 -2.17
N ALA A 46 -9.20 -36.50 -1.50
CA ALA A 46 -7.84 -36.70 -1.97
C ALA A 46 -7.75 -37.37 -3.36
N SER A 47 -8.68 -38.30 -3.66
CA SER A 47 -8.70 -39.03 -4.93
C SER A 47 -9.49 -38.34 -6.04
N THR A 48 -10.41 -37.42 -5.71
CA THR A 48 -11.28 -36.78 -6.73
C THR A 48 -10.86 -35.37 -7.10
N VAL A 49 -10.13 -34.67 -6.24
CA VAL A 49 -9.71 -33.30 -6.54
C VAL A 49 -8.62 -33.29 -7.62
N GLU A 50 -8.85 -32.51 -8.67
CA GLU A 50 -7.92 -32.32 -9.77
C GLU A 50 -7.16 -31.00 -9.59
N TYR A 51 -6.05 -31.05 -8.83
CA TYR A 51 -5.24 -29.88 -8.48
C TYR A 51 -4.79 -29.06 -9.71
N ARG A 52 -4.48 -29.73 -10.82
CA ARG A 52 -4.03 -29.12 -12.09
C ARG A 52 -5.08 -28.24 -12.77
N ARG A 53 -6.38 -28.43 -12.52
CA ARG A 53 -7.42 -27.53 -13.05
C ARG A 53 -7.46 -26.18 -12.35
N MET A 54 -6.94 -26.11 -11.13
CA MET A 54 -6.98 -24.91 -10.30
C MET A 54 -5.70 -24.07 -10.45
N ILE A 55 -4.55 -24.71 -10.69
CA ILE A 55 -3.24 -24.06 -10.78
C ILE A 55 -2.41 -24.73 -11.89
N ASN A 56 -1.86 -23.94 -12.82
CA ASN A 56 -1.08 -24.44 -13.98
C ASN A 56 0.45 -24.47 -13.74
N TYR A 57 0.93 -24.15 -12.53
CA TYR A 57 2.34 -24.16 -12.14
C TYR A 57 2.52 -24.67 -10.70
N ILE A 58 3.70 -25.21 -10.38
CA ILE A 58 4.12 -25.53 -9.00
C ILE A 58 5.17 -24.49 -8.60
N PHE A 59 5.12 -23.97 -7.37
CA PHE A 59 6.01 -22.90 -6.92
C PHE A 59 6.71 -23.15 -5.58
N GLY A 60 7.90 -22.58 -5.42
CA GLY A 60 8.67 -22.55 -4.18
C GLY A 60 9.09 -23.94 -3.72
N ASP A 61 8.82 -24.25 -2.43
CA ASP A 61 9.22 -25.52 -1.83
C ASP A 61 8.51 -26.72 -2.47
N GLU A 62 7.27 -26.54 -2.97
CA GLU A 62 6.47 -27.60 -3.56
C GLU A 62 7.15 -28.24 -4.77
N ALA A 63 7.73 -27.40 -5.64
CA ALA A 63 8.41 -27.85 -6.85
C ALA A 63 9.59 -28.77 -6.51
N VAL A 64 10.37 -28.41 -5.48
CA VAL A 64 11.52 -29.20 -5.05
C VAL A 64 11.09 -30.53 -4.45
N TYR A 65 10.12 -30.53 -3.54
CA TYR A 65 9.64 -31.78 -2.93
C TYR A 65 8.98 -32.71 -3.95
N TYR A 66 8.28 -32.15 -4.93
CA TYR A 66 7.72 -32.89 -6.05
C TYR A 66 8.81 -33.61 -6.84
N MET A 67 9.78 -32.85 -7.35
CA MET A 67 10.84 -33.37 -8.20
C MET A 67 11.75 -34.35 -7.45
N MET A 68 12.07 -34.08 -6.17
CA MET A 68 12.78 -35.03 -5.31
C MET A 68 12.02 -36.34 -5.15
N ALA A 69 10.69 -36.29 -4.97
CA ALA A 69 9.88 -37.49 -4.83
C ALA A 69 9.81 -38.28 -6.14
N GLN A 70 9.81 -37.60 -7.30
CA GLN A 70 9.92 -38.24 -8.62
C GLN A 70 11.27 -38.93 -8.80
N SER A 71 12.37 -38.25 -8.49
CA SER A 71 13.73 -38.82 -8.56
C SER A 71 13.85 -40.06 -7.65
N PHE A 72 13.30 -40.05 -6.43
CA PHE A 72 13.21 -41.28 -5.63
C PHE A 72 12.29 -42.36 -6.21
N ALA A 73 11.14 -41.98 -6.75
CA ALA A 73 10.16 -42.93 -7.26
C ALA A 73 10.66 -43.68 -8.50
N TYR A 74 11.42 -42.99 -9.36
CA TYR A 74 11.78 -43.48 -10.68
C TYR A 74 13.29 -43.76 -10.86
N ASP A 75 14.18 -43.01 -10.20
CA ASP A 75 15.64 -43.13 -10.37
C ASP A 75 16.37 -43.67 -9.14
N LEU A 76 15.73 -43.66 -7.97
CA LEU A 76 16.30 -44.07 -6.67
C LEU A 76 17.54 -43.24 -6.25
N ASP A 77 17.61 -41.98 -6.68
CA ASP A 77 18.69 -41.05 -6.36
C ASP A 77 18.16 -39.69 -5.87
N LEU A 78 19.04 -38.68 -5.84
CA LEU A 78 18.74 -37.28 -5.53
C LEU A 78 19.47 -36.32 -6.50
N GLU A 79 20.03 -36.85 -7.59
CA GLU A 79 20.77 -36.09 -8.58
C GLU A 79 19.76 -35.37 -9.48
N TYR A 80 19.87 -34.04 -9.58
CA TYR A 80 19.04 -33.26 -10.48
C TYR A 80 19.57 -33.43 -11.90
N THR A 81 18.74 -33.99 -12.78
CA THR A 81 19.08 -34.20 -14.20
C THR A 81 18.01 -33.62 -15.13
N GLN A 82 18.33 -33.56 -16.42
CA GLN A 82 17.35 -33.12 -17.44
C GLN A 82 16.07 -33.98 -17.45
N LYS A 83 16.17 -35.27 -17.07
CA LYS A 83 15.02 -36.18 -16.99
C LYS A 83 13.98 -35.73 -15.96
N ASP A 84 14.42 -35.17 -14.84
CA ASP A 84 13.50 -34.67 -13.80
C ASP A 84 12.65 -33.52 -14.34
N LEU A 85 13.29 -32.62 -15.08
CA LEU A 85 12.59 -31.51 -15.71
C LEU A 85 11.61 -31.98 -16.78
N TRP A 86 11.97 -33.00 -17.57
CA TRP A 86 11.05 -33.62 -18.54
C TRP A 86 9.81 -34.19 -17.88
N ARG A 87 9.94 -34.94 -16.77
CA ARG A 87 8.80 -35.50 -16.04
C ARG A 87 7.81 -34.43 -15.58
N VAL A 88 8.31 -33.29 -15.10
CA VAL A 88 7.45 -32.16 -14.71
C VAL A 88 6.61 -31.66 -15.89
N TYR A 89 7.21 -31.52 -17.07
CA TYR A 89 6.48 -31.09 -18.27
C TYR A 89 5.58 -32.18 -18.86
N GLU A 90 6.00 -33.45 -18.82
CA GLU A 90 5.17 -34.61 -19.20
C GLU A 90 3.92 -34.72 -18.32
N ASP A 91 4.05 -34.41 -17.03
CA ASP A 91 2.92 -34.29 -16.10
C ASP A 91 2.05 -33.05 -16.35
N GLY A 92 2.26 -32.28 -17.42
CA GLY A 92 1.37 -31.20 -17.84
C GLY A 92 1.58 -29.87 -17.11
N TRP A 93 2.70 -29.69 -16.40
CA TRP A 93 3.07 -28.40 -15.78
C TRP A 93 3.73 -27.47 -16.80
N HIS A 94 2.95 -26.95 -17.75
CA HIS A 94 3.47 -26.17 -18.89
C HIS A 94 4.22 -24.89 -18.50
N ALA A 95 3.89 -24.29 -17.35
CA ALA A 95 4.60 -23.13 -16.83
C ALA A 95 5.90 -23.48 -16.06
N GLY A 96 6.22 -24.78 -15.93
CA GLY A 96 7.44 -25.29 -15.31
C GLY A 96 7.47 -25.18 -13.78
N PRO A 97 8.48 -25.79 -13.14
CA PRO A 97 8.65 -25.79 -11.68
C PRO A 97 9.29 -24.49 -11.20
N GLN A 98 8.54 -23.56 -10.61
CA GLN A 98 9.10 -22.27 -10.18
C GLN A 98 9.77 -22.36 -8.80
N GLY A 99 10.98 -21.83 -8.64
CA GLY A 99 11.68 -21.76 -7.34
C GLY A 99 12.40 -23.03 -6.92
N VAL A 100 13.01 -23.77 -7.86
CA VAL A 100 13.72 -25.02 -7.59
C VAL A 100 15.04 -24.75 -6.87
N PHE A 101 15.21 -25.31 -5.67
CA PHE A 101 16.41 -25.19 -4.84
C PHE A 101 17.40 -26.32 -5.14
N LEU A 102 18.55 -25.96 -5.69
CA LEU A 102 19.61 -26.87 -6.10
C LEU A 102 20.93 -26.51 -5.44
N THR A 103 21.80 -27.51 -5.29
CA THR A 103 23.20 -27.33 -4.90
C THR A 103 24.10 -28.00 -5.92
N GLN A 104 25.19 -27.33 -6.30
CA GLN A 104 26.18 -27.91 -7.19
C GLN A 104 27.36 -28.43 -6.36
N ILE A 105 27.78 -29.64 -6.68
CA ILE A 105 29.03 -30.23 -6.21
C ILE A 105 29.96 -30.27 -7.40
N ALA A 106 31.15 -29.74 -7.22
CA ALA A 106 32.22 -29.77 -8.21
C ALA A 106 33.52 -30.20 -7.55
N ASP A 107 34.39 -30.75 -8.37
CA ASP A 107 35.80 -30.91 -8.04
C ASP A 107 36.53 -29.60 -8.39
N PHE A 108 37.43 -29.17 -7.52
CA PHE A 108 38.14 -27.90 -7.64
C PHE A 108 39.59 -28.15 -7.98
N THR A 109 40.05 -27.56 -9.08
CA THR A 109 41.43 -27.71 -9.57
C THR A 109 42.02 -26.34 -9.85
N LEU A 110 43.19 -26.06 -9.27
CA LEU A 110 43.95 -24.84 -9.56
C LEU A 110 44.80 -25.07 -10.81
N THR A 111 44.56 -24.30 -11.87
CA THR A 111 45.36 -24.35 -13.11
C THR A 111 46.35 -23.19 -13.16
N ASP A 112 47.26 -23.22 -14.14
CA ASP A 112 48.14 -22.07 -14.44
C ASP A 112 47.35 -20.78 -14.69
N GLU A 113 46.21 -20.89 -15.36
CA GLU A 113 45.32 -19.76 -15.61
C GLU A 113 44.70 -19.24 -14.31
N SER A 114 44.24 -20.14 -13.42
CA SER A 114 43.74 -19.78 -12.08
C SER A 114 44.77 -18.97 -11.29
N LEU A 115 46.02 -19.45 -11.25
CA LEU A 115 47.11 -18.79 -10.51
C LEU A 115 47.50 -17.44 -11.14
N GLN A 116 47.50 -17.34 -12.48
CA GLN A 116 47.72 -16.06 -13.16
C GLN A 116 46.61 -15.04 -12.88
N GLN A 117 45.35 -15.49 -12.84
CA GLN A 117 44.22 -14.62 -12.50
C GLN A 117 44.25 -14.19 -11.03
N LEU A 118 44.64 -15.07 -10.10
CA LEU A 118 44.80 -14.72 -8.68
C LEU A 118 45.90 -13.71 -8.43
N ARG A 119 47.00 -13.72 -9.22
CA ARG A 119 48.04 -12.66 -9.18
C ARG A 119 47.54 -11.29 -9.65
N ARG A 120 46.44 -11.25 -10.42
CA ARG A 120 45.82 -10.00 -10.89
C ARG A 120 44.77 -9.46 -9.92
N GLU A 121 44.26 -10.28 -9.00
CA GLU A 121 43.43 -9.80 -7.90
C GLU A 121 44.32 -9.23 -6.77
N ARG A 122 43.83 -8.27 -5.98
CA ARG A 122 44.57 -7.59 -4.89
C ARG A 122 44.81 -8.50 -3.66
N LEU A 123 45.17 -9.76 -3.88
CA LEU A 123 45.56 -10.71 -2.84
C LEU A 123 47.04 -10.48 -2.47
N PRO A 124 47.48 -10.87 -1.27
CA PRO A 124 48.91 -10.82 -0.91
C PRO A 124 49.76 -11.58 -1.92
N ASP A 125 50.88 -11.01 -2.37
CA ASP A 125 51.73 -11.58 -3.44
C ASP A 125 52.25 -13.00 -3.11
N GLU A 126 52.32 -13.35 -1.84
CA GLU A 126 52.73 -14.69 -1.37
C GLU A 126 51.69 -15.78 -1.66
N PHE A 127 50.40 -15.43 -1.79
CA PHE A 127 49.32 -16.42 -1.90
C PHE A 127 49.44 -17.26 -3.19
N PRO A 128 49.53 -16.68 -4.40
CA PRO A 128 49.65 -17.46 -5.63
C PRO A 128 50.94 -18.29 -5.69
N ILE A 129 51.98 -17.89 -4.94
CA ILE A 129 53.25 -18.63 -4.87
C ILE A 129 53.07 -19.90 -4.03
N LYS A 130 52.51 -19.77 -2.82
CA LYS A 130 52.25 -20.91 -1.92
C LYS A 130 51.20 -21.86 -2.49
N LEU A 131 50.16 -21.34 -3.14
CA LEU A 131 49.09 -22.15 -3.76
C LEU A 131 49.53 -22.97 -4.97
N ASN A 132 50.73 -22.73 -5.51
CA ASN A 132 51.31 -23.57 -6.55
C ASN A 132 51.50 -25.04 -6.08
N ALA A 133 51.60 -25.28 -4.77
CA ALA A 133 51.62 -26.63 -4.20
C ALA A 133 50.31 -27.42 -4.39
N LEU A 134 49.20 -26.71 -4.60
CA LEU A 134 47.88 -27.29 -4.89
C LEU A 134 47.55 -27.30 -6.38
N LYS A 135 48.49 -26.88 -7.24
CA LYS A 135 48.31 -26.84 -8.69
C LYS A 135 48.04 -28.26 -9.22
N ASP A 136 47.06 -28.38 -10.11
CA ASP A 136 46.60 -29.62 -10.76
C ASP A 136 46.08 -30.70 -9.79
N ASN A 137 46.10 -30.45 -8.47
CA ASN A 137 45.43 -31.30 -7.49
C ASN A 137 43.92 -31.06 -7.55
N THR A 138 43.19 -32.11 -7.90
CA THR A 138 41.74 -32.09 -7.95
C THR A 138 41.17 -32.39 -6.56
N ILE A 139 40.57 -31.39 -5.92
CA ILE A 139 40.00 -31.51 -4.58
C ILE A 139 38.48 -31.51 -4.65
N ASN A 140 37.89 -32.63 -4.24
CA ASN A 140 36.45 -32.81 -4.14
C ASN A 140 35.84 -31.87 -3.08
N THR A 141 34.76 -31.17 -3.43
CA THR A 141 33.98 -30.22 -2.59
C THR A 141 34.67 -28.92 -2.22
N ARG A 142 33.86 -27.85 -2.18
CA ARG A 142 34.28 -26.49 -1.83
C ARG A 142 34.95 -26.41 -0.45
N ALA A 143 34.41 -27.10 0.54
CA ALA A 143 34.89 -27.03 1.92
C ALA A 143 36.28 -27.67 2.08
N ARG A 144 36.53 -28.83 1.47
CA ARG A 144 37.84 -29.48 1.50
C ARG A 144 38.88 -28.68 0.73
N PHE A 145 38.50 -28.11 -0.41
CA PHE A 145 39.37 -27.23 -1.18
C PHE A 145 39.78 -26.00 -0.36
N LEU A 146 38.82 -25.28 0.24
CA LEU A 146 39.13 -24.12 1.08
C LEU A 146 39.99 -24.49 2.30
N ASN A 147 39.73 -25.63 2.94
CA ASN A 147 40.56 -26.09 4.06
C ASN A 147 41.99 -26.41 3.61
N ALA A 148 42.17 -27.09 2.47
CA ALA A 148 43.49 -27.37 1.91
C ALA A 148 44.23 -26.09 1.52
N VAL A 149 43.52 -25.09 1.00
CA VAL A 149 44.05 -23.76 0.69
C VAL A 149 44.47 -23.04 1.98
N GLU A 150 43.65 -23.02 3.03
CA GLU A 150 43.99 -22.40 4.33
C GLU A 150 45.17 -23.11 5.01
N GLU A 151 45.24 -24.44 4.91
CA GLU A 151 46.35 -25.25 5.41
C GLU A 151 47.65 -24.94 4.65
N THR A 152 47.58 -24.83 3.32
CA THR A 152 48.74 -24.49 2.46
C THR A 152 49.23 -23.05 2.68
N LEU A 153 48.32 -22.13 3.01
CA LEU A 153 48.64 -20.74 3.29
C LEU A 153 49.03 -20.48 4.76
N GLU A 154 48.88 -21.48 5.63
CA GLU A 154 49.05 -21.39 7.09
C GLU A 154 48.27 -20.22 7.73
N THR A 155 47.20 -19.79 7.07
CA THR A 155 46.46 -18.56 7.41
C THR A 155 44.98 -18.78 7.13
N ARG A 156 44.11 -18.31 8.03
CA ARG A 156 42.67 -18.29 7.77
C ARG A 156 42.34 -17.22 6.75
N LEU A 157 41.59 -17.59 5.72
CA LEU A 157 41.19 -16.66 4.67
C LEU A 157 40.03 -15.77 5.14
N THR A 158 40.08 -14.49 4.78
CA THR A 158 38.91 -13.61 4.90
C THR A 158 37.82 -14.01 3.90
N PRO A 159 36.55 -13.64 4.11
CA PRO A 159 35.46 -13.97 3.19
C PRO A 159 35.72 -13.51 1.74
N GLU A 160 36.33 -12.34 1.57
CA GLU A 160 36.71 -11.77 0.28
C GLU A 160 37.79 -12.61 -0.41
N GLN A 161 38.80 -13.05 0.34
CA GLN A 161 39.87 -13.90 -0.18
C GLN A 161 39.34 -15.29 -0.58
N ARG A 162 38.45 -15.89 0.23
CA ARG A 162 37.77 -17.15 -0.13
C ARG A 162 37.00 -17.01 -1.44
N LYS A 163 36.30 -15.90 -1.62
CA LYS A 163 35.51 -15.61 -2.83
C LYS A 163 36.42 -15.43 -4.06
N ALA A 164 37.51 -14.68 -3.93
CA ALA A 164 38.52 -14.48 -4.97
C ALA A 164 39.11 -15.83 -5.44
N ILE A 165 39.56 -16.66 -4.50
CA ILE A 165 40.16 -17.97 -4.79
C ILE A 165 39.15 -18.87 -5.52
N LEU A 166 37.92 -18.99 -5.01
CA LEU A 166 36.89 -19.83 -5.61
C LEU A 166 36.44 -19.36 -7.00
N LYS A 167 36.45 -18.05 -7.24
CA LYS A 167 36.05 -17.46 -8.53
C LYS A 167 37.00 -17.85 -9.66
N HIS A 168 38.30 -17.96 -9.37
CA HIS A 168 39.33 -18.24 -10.36
C HIS A 168 39.75 -19.71 -10.43
N THR A 169 39.24 -20.55 -9.52
CA THR A 169 39.52 -21.99 -9.53
C THR A 169 38.66 -22.69 -10.57
N ARG A 170 39.25 -23.61 -11.34
CA ARG A 170 38.52 -24.40 -12.34
C ARG A 170 37.64 -25.44 -11.64
N LYS A 171 36.38 -25.53 -12.07
CA LYS A 171 35.42 -26.55 -11.60
C LYS A 171 35.35 -27.69 -12.62
N GLU A 172 35.56 -28.92 -12.17
CA GLU A 172 35.45 -30.15 -12.97
C GLU A 172 34.42 -31.11 -12.35
N ASN A 173 33.91 -32.09 -13.12
CA ASN A 173 32.92 -33.10 -12.69
C ASN A 173 31.69 -32.53 -11.95
N THR A 174 31.12 -31.44 -12.47
CA THR A 174 29.99 -30.76 -11.82
C THR A 174 28.73 -31.62 -11.82
N LYS A 175 28.25 -31.99 -10.64
CA LYS A 175 26.94 -32.61 -10.41
C LYS A 175 26.01 -31.69 -9.65
N ILE A 176 24.70 -31.82 -9.88
CA ILE A 176 23.69 -30.97 -9.25
C ILE A 176 22.76 -31.86 -8.43
N TYR A 177 22.44 -31.46 -7.21
CA TYR A 177 21.54 -32.17 -6.30
C TYR A 177 20.46 -31.24 -5.76
N TYR A 178 19.35 -31.81 -5.30
CA TYR A 178 18.34 -31.04 -4.58
C TYR A 178 18.84 -30.59 -3.20
N SER A 179 18.49 -29.37 -2.79
CA SER A 179 19.01 -28.73 -1.55
C SER A 179 17.92 -28.46 -0.50
N LYS A 180 17.18 -29.54 -0.16
CA LYS A 180 16.16 -29.60 0.89
C LYS A 180 16.19 -30.98 1.56
N SER A 181 15.54 -31.12 2.72
CA SER A 181 15.46 -32.40 3.43
C SER A 181 14.72 -33.43 2.60
N PHE A 182 15.36 -34.57 2.33
CA PHE A 182 14.75 -35.64 1.55
C PHE A 182 13.70 -36.46 2.31
N ALA A 183 13.57 -36.30 3.63
CA ALA A 183 12.75 -37.18 4.48
C ALA A 183 11.27 -37.26 4.06
N TYR A 184 10.66 -36.12 3.71
CA TYR A 184 9.27 -36.09 3.24
C TYR A 184 9.14 -36.65 1.82
N ALA A 185 10.05 -36.28 0.91
CA ALA A 185 10.05 -36.77 -0.47
C ALA A 185 10.20 -38.31 -0.52
N LEU A 186 11.02 -38.88 0.35
CA LEU A 186 11.21 -40.33 0.47
C LEU A 186 9.92 -41.04 0.89
N LEU A 187 9.14 -40.46 1.82
CA LEU A 187 7.84 -41.01 2.22
C LEU A 187 6.78 -40.83 1.12
N LEU A 188 6.88 -39.75 0.35
CA LEU A 188 5.96 -39.41 -0.73
C LEU A 188 6.16 -40.28 -1.99
N ALA A 189 7.40 -40.64 -2.32
CA ALA A 189 7.77 -41.39 -3.52
C ALA A 189 6.86 -42.60 -3.84
N PRO A 190 6.54 -43.53 -2.91
CA PRO A 190 5.68 -44.67 -3.23
C PRO A 190 4.22 -44.27 -3.53
N PHE A 191 3.71 -43.20 -2.93
CA PHE A 191 2.37 -42.69 -3.23
C PHE A 191 2.34 -41.99 -4.58
N LEU A 192 3.41 -41.27 -4.91
CA LEU A 192 3.56 -40.63 -6.21
C LEU A 192 3.66 -41.67 -7.34
N ALA A 193 4.42 -42.74 -7.13
CA ALA A 193 4.52 -43.84 -8.09
C ALA A 193 3.17 -44.56 -8.30
N ALA A 194 2.36 -44.70 -7.25
CA ALA A 194 1.09 -45.43 -7.31
C ALA A 194 -0.09 -44.59 -7.84
N PHE A 195 -0.14 -43.29 -7.52
CA PHE A 195 -1.30 -42.43 -7.77
C PHE A 195 -0.96 -41.16 -8.58
N GLY A 196 0.26 -41.06 -9.12
CA GLY A 196 0.75 -39.85 -9.77
C GLY A 196 0.73 -38.66 -8.82
N PHE A 197 0.50 -37.45 -9.35
CA PHE A 197 0.44 -36.22 -8.56
C PHE A 197 -0.54 -36.29 -7.38
N GLN A 198 -1.69 -36.98 -7.50
CA GLN A 198 -2.65 -37.09 -6.39
C GLN A 198 -2.10 -37.84 -5.16
N GLY A 199 -1.01 -38.60 -5.33
CA GLY A 199 -0.34 -39.31 -4.26
C GLY A 199 0.05 -38.43 -3.07
N PHE A 200 0.41 -37.16 -3.30
CA PHE A 200 0.77 -36.27 -2.18
C PHE A 200 -0.43 -35.92 -1.31
N LEU A 201 -1.58 -35.63 -1.93
CA LEU A 201 -2.79 -35.25 -1.19
C LEU A 201 -3.32 -36.46 -0.42
N ILE A 202 -3.25 -37.66 -1.00
CA ILE A 202 -3.59 -38.92 -0.33
C ILE A 202 -2.71 -39.13 0.90
N LEU A 203 -1.38 -38.98 0.76
CA LEU A 203 -0.45 -39.11 1.88
C LEU A 203 -0.77 -38.09 2.98
N ASN A 204 -0.89 -36.81 2.65
CA ASN A 204 -1.13 -35.76 3.64
C ASN A 204 -2.47 -35.95 4.39
N MET A 205 -3.54 -36.29 3.67
CA MET A 205 -4.86 -36.55 4.27
C MET A 205 -4.84 -37.81 5.14
N LEU A 206 -4.08 -38.84 4.75
CA LEU A 206 -3.87 -40.03 5.56
C LEU A 206 -3.11 -39.72 6.85
N LEU A 207 -2.03 -38.94 6.77
CA LEU A 207 -1.26 -38.50 7.94
C LEU A 207 -2.14 -37.69 8.90
N LEU A 208 -2.96 -36.78 8.37
CA LEU A 208 -3.96 -36.03 9.16
C LEU A 208 -4.94 -36.95 9.87
N PHE A 209 -5.52 -37.92 9.16
CA PHE A 209 -6.45 -38.88 9.75
C PHE A 209 -5.78 -39.67 10.89
N ILE A 210 -4.55 -40.14 10.69
CA ILE A 210 -3.82 -40.87 11.73
C ILE A 210 -3.55 -39.98 12.95
N MET A 211 -3.22 -38.70 12.75
CA MET A 211 -3.09 -37.73 13.86
C MET A 211 -4.40 -37.56 14.65
N ILE A 212 -5.54 -37.48 13.96
CA ILE A 212 -6.86 -37.40 14.60
C ILE A 212 -7.12 -38.66 15.44
N VAL A 213 -6.81 -39.84 14.91
CA VAL A 213 -6.94 -41.09 15.65
C VAL A 213 -6.01 -41.10 16.88
N MET A 214 -4.74 -40.74 16.74
CA MET A 214 -3.79 -40.67 17.86
C MET A 214 -4.25 -39.71 18.95
N GLY A 215 -4.73 -38.52 18.57
CA GLY A 215 -5.29 -37.53 19.47
C GLY A 215 -6.53 -38.03 20.22
N TRP A 216 -7.48 -38.65 19.51
CA TRP A 216 -8.66 -39.28 20.10
C TRP A 216 -8.28 -40.38 21.10
N LEU A 217 -7.36 -41.27 20.72
CA LEU A 217 -6.82 -42.32 21.58
C LEU A 217 -6.19 -41.72 22.85
N TYR A 218 -5.43 -40.63 22.72
CA TYR A 218 -4.82 -39.95 23.84
C TYR A 218 -5.86 -39.35 24.81
N LEU A 219 -6.79 -38.53 24.30
CA LEU A 219 -7.74 -37.79 25.13
C LEU A 219 -8.79 -38.67 25.81
N ARG A 220 -9.22 -39.76 25.15
CA ARG A 220 -10.16 -40.72 25.76
C ARG A 220 -9.58 -41.47 26.96
N GLN A 221 -8.27 -41.32 27.25
CA GLN A 221 -7.67 -41.84 28.48
C GLN A 221 -8.21 -41.11 29.72
N TYR A 222 -8.57 -39.83 29.56
CA TYR A 222 -8.98 -38.97 30.64
C TYR A 222 -10.44 -38.53 30.53
N ASN A 223 -11.00 -38.51 29.33
CA ASN A 223 -12.31 -37.92 29.04
C ASN A 223 -13.26 -38.91 28.34
N ALA A 224 -14.53 -38.51 28.18
CA ALA A 224 -15.51 -39.27 27.41
C ALA A 224 -15.06 -39.40 25.94
N SER A 225 -15.28 -40.58 25.37
CA SER A 225 -14.77 -40.98 24.05
C SER A 225 -15.29 -40.09 22.91
N LEU A 226 -16.62 -39.86 22.84
CA LEU A 226 -17.22 -39.04 21.79
C LEU A 226 -16.77 -37.57 21.86
N ILE A 227 -16.76 -36.96 23.05
CA ILE A 227 -16.30 -35.56 23.23
C ILE A 227 -14.82 -35.42 22.87
N SER A 228 -14.00 -36.40 23.24
CA SER A 228 -12.58 -36.43 22.85
C SER A 228 -12.41 -36.44 21.34
N LEU A 229 -13.26 -37.19 20.62
CA LEU A 229 -13.22 -37.25 19.15
C LEU A 229 -13.61 -35.91 18.53
N VAL A 230 -14.73 -35.33 18.96
CA VAL A 230 -15.21 -34.03 18.47
C VAL A 230 -14.16 -32.93 18.69
N LEU A 231 -13.50 -32.94 19.84
CA LEU A 231 -12.46 -31.96 20.15
C LEU A 231 -11.22 -32.14 19.27
N VAL A 232 -10.75 -33.37 19.03
CA VAL A 232 -9.58 -33.58 18.16
C VAL A 232 -9.89 -33.24 16.70
N ILE A 233 -11.09 -33.59 16.22
CA ILE A 233 -11.55 -33.18 14.89
C ILE A 233 -11.55 -31.64 14.80
N THR A 234 -12.13 -30.96 15.79
CA THR A 234 -12.11 -29.48 15.85
C THR A 234 -10.67 -28.95 15.86
N PHE A 235 -9.81 -29.53 16.70
CA PHE A 235 -8.43 -29.09 16.87
C PHE A 235 -7.64 -29.13 15.57
N PHE A 236 -7.80 -30.15 14.73
CA PHE A 236 -7.03 -30.23 13.48
C PHE A 236 -7.72 -29.61 12.27
N LEU A 237 -9.07 -29.66 12.20
CA LEU A 237 -9.83 -29.17 11.05
C LEU A 237 -10.18 -27.68 11.14
N LEU A 238 -10.35 -27.12 12.35
CA LEU A 238 -10.64 -25.70 12.56
C LEU A 238 -9.37 -24.93 12.94
N SER A 239 -8.32 -25.11 12.13
CA SER A 239 -7.05 -24.41 12.23
C SER A 239 -6.31 -24.44 10.90
N ALA A 240 -5.28 -23.59 10.77
CA ALA A 240 -4.44 -23.55 9.57
C ALA A 240 -3.75 -24.89 9.25
N SER A 241 -3.59 -25.80 10.22
CA SER A 241 -3.06 -27.16 10.01
C SER A 241 -3.80 -27.95 8.92
N PHE A 242 -5.10 -27.74 8.74
CA PHE A 242 -5.86 -28.40 7.68
C PHE A 242 -5.46 -27.89 6.30
N ILE A 243 -5.19 -26.60 6.16
CA ILE A 243 -4.80 -25.98 4.88
C ILE A 243 -3.47 -26.54 4.40
N TYR A 244 -2.52 -26.75 5.30
CA TYR A 244 -1.22 -27.35 4.98
C TYR A 244 -1.30 -28.80 4.49
N THR A 245 -2.44 -29.49 4.59
CA THR A 245 -2.61 -30.81 3.97
C THR A 245 -2.79 -30.73 2.46
N TYR A 246 -3.26 -29.59 1.95
CA TYR A 246 -3.39 -29.32 0.51
C TYR A 246 -2.09 -28.83 -0.12
N TRP A 247 -1.04 -28.58 0.67
CA TRP A 247 0.24 -28.06 0.21
C TRP A 247 1.25 -29.19 0.10
N LEU A 248 2.10 -29.12 -0.92
CA LEU A 248 3.14 -30.13 -1.18
C LEU A 248 4.42 -29.82 -0.39
N THR A 249 4.28 -29.74 0.93
CA THR A 249 5.35 -29.28 1.82
C THR A 249 5.46 -30.16 3.07
N PRO A 250 6.62 -30.19 3.75
CA PRO A 250 6.90 -31.17 4.82
C PRO A 250 6.20 -30.86 6.15
N GLU A 251 5.38 -29.81 6.25
CA GLU A 251 4.72 -29.38 7.49
C GLU A 251 3.79 -30.46 8.02
N THR A 252 2.91 -31.01 7.18
CA THR A 252 1.98 -32.09 7.59
C THR A 252 2.74 -33.32 8.08
N PHE A 253 3.86 -33.66 7.41
CA PHE A 253 4.76 -34.74 7.81
C PHE A 253 5.45 -34.48 9.16
N ASN A 254 6.01 -33.29 9.37
CA ASN A 254 6.66 -32.91 10.63
C ASN A 254 5.67 -32.87 11.78
N MET A 255 4.47 -32.32 11.53
CA MET A 255 3.34 -32.33 12.46
C MET A 255 2.97 -33.76 12.87
N PHE A 256 2.91 -34.69 11.91
CA PHE A 256 2.68 -36.11 12.16
C PHE A 256 3.78 -36.74 13.02
N CYS A 257 5.05 -36.53 12.67
CA CYS A 257 6.19 -37.07 13.41
C CYS A 257 6.21 -36.59 14.87
N ILE A 258 5.96 -35.31 15.12
CA ILE A 258 5.88 -34.75 16.48
C ILE A 258 4.69 -35.35 17.22
N THR A 259 3.52 -35.40 16.59
CA THR A 259 2.32 -36.02 17.18
C THR A 259 2.57 -37.48 17.56
N PHE A 260 3.21 -38.24 16.67
CA PHE A 260 3.51 -39.65 16.87
C PHE A 260 4.51 -39.88 18.01
N GLY A 261 5.61 -39.11 18.04
CA GLY A 261 6.60 -39.16 19.13
C GLY A 261 6.00 -38.84 20.50
N LEU A 262 5.22 -37.75 20.58
CA LEU A 262 4.53 -37.36 21.81
C LEU A 262 3.46 -38.39 22.22
N PHE A 263 2.70 -38.94 21.27
CA PHE A 263 1.73 -40.00 21.52
C PHE A 263 2.38 -41.25 22.12
N LEU A 264 3.50 -41.71 21.54
CA LEU A 264 4.25 -42.87 22.03
C LEU A 264 4.76 -42.67 23.46
N TRP A 265 5.19 -41.45 23.81
CA TRP A 265 5.61 -41.11 25.15
C TRP A 265 4.44 -41.01 26.15
N LEU A 266 3.36 -40.31 25.78
CA LEU A 266 2.30 -39.89 26.71
C LEU A 266 1.14 -40.88 26.85
N TYR A 267 0.87 -41.73 25.87
CA TYR A 267 -0.22 -42.70 25.96
C TYR A 267 0.15 -43.87 26.90
N LYS A 268 -0.64 -44.11 27.95
CA LYS A 268 -0.39 -45.13 28.98
C LYS A 268 -1.48 -46.20 29.11
N ARG A 269 -2.65 -46.05 28.46
CA ARG A 269 -3.83 -46.91 28.67
C ARG A 269 -3.80 -48.21 27.85
N GLU A 270 -3.46 -49.33 28.51
CA GLU A 270 -3.86 -50.69 28.08
C GLU A 270 -3.83 -51.74 29.22
N LYS A 271 -3.98 -51.33 30.48
CA LYS A 271 -3.81 -52.23 31.64
C LYS A 271 -4.92 -53.28 31.83
N ARG A 272 -6.11 -53.16 31.21
CA ARG A 272 -7.29 -53.96 31.62
C ARG A 272 -7.54 -55.25 30.82
N GLN A 273 -7.02 -55.43 29.61
CA GLN A 273 -7.30 -56.65 28.80
C GLN A 273 -6.09 -57.61 28.67
N ILE A 274 -4.86 -57.08 28.65
CA ILE A 274 -3.65 -57.92 28.45
C ILE A 274 -3.39 -58.85 29.65
N GLN A 275 -3.75 -58.43 30.87
CA GLN A 275 -3.58 -59.26 32.06
C GLN A 275 -4.52 -60.48 32.11
N GLN A 276 -5.67 -60.43 31.42
CA GLN A 276 -6.57 -61.58 31.24
C GLN A 276 -6.14 -62.47 30.06
N SER A 277 -5.60 -61.91 28.97
CA SER A 277 -5.12 -62.72 27.84
C SER A 277 -3.76 -63.39 28.11
N GLN A 278 -2.89 -62.77 28.91
CA GLN A 278 -1.59 -63.37 29.30
C GLN A 278 -1.73 -64.61 30.20
N ARG A 279 -2.87 -64.80 30.85
CA ARG A 279 -3.17 -66.03 31.60
C ARG A 279 -3.63 -67.20 30.71
N ARG A 280 -3.95 -66.98 29.43
CA ARG A 280 -4.55 -68.02 28.57
C ARG A 280 -3.66 -68.60 27.46
N HIS A 281 -2.48 -68.05 27.19
CA HIS A 281 -1.55 -68.68 26.24
C HIS A 281 -0.16 -68.88 26.82
N SER A 282 0.00 -70.07 27.41
CA SER A 282 1.27 -70.77 27.57
C SER A 282 1.49 -71.67 26.34
N LYS A 283 2.57 -71.42 25.59
CA LYS A 283 3.59 -72.43 25.23
C LYS A 283 4.73 -71.75 24.44
N ASN A 284 5.94 -72.06 24.85
CA ASN A 284 7.19 -71.55 24.33
C ASN A 284 7.43 -72.00 22.88
N SER A 285 7.68 -71.05 21.98
CA SER A 285 8.40 -71.27 20.73
C SER A 285 9.42 -70.14 20.54
N TRP A 286 10.69 -70.48 20.35
CA TRP A 286 11.78 -69.52 20.17
C TRP A 286 11.61 -68.66 18.91
N LEU A 287 10.90 -69.18 17.89
CA LEU A 287 10.53 -68.47 16.66
C LEU A 287 9.52 -67.32 16.89
N SER A 288 8.86 -67.25 18.05
CA SER A 288 7.96 -66.16 18.43
C SER A 288 8.65 -65.01 19.19
N ALA A 289 9.93 -65.12 19.51
CA ALA A 289 10.70 -64.09 20.21
C ALA A 289 10.70 -62.72 19.50
N PRO A 290 10.94 -62.61 18.17
CA PRO A 290 10.86 -61.31 17.48
C PRO A 290 9.44 -60.73 17.55
N PHE A 291 8.41 -61.56 17.36
CA PHE A 291 7.00 -61.14 17.49
C PHE A 291 6.64 -60.69 18.91
N ARG A 292 7.19 -61.33 19.95
CA ARG A 292 7.01 -60.92 21.36
C ARG A 292 7.71 -59.60 21.66
N PHE A 293 8.92 -59.40 21.15
CA PHE A 293 9.67 -58.15 21.30
C PHE A 293 8.98 -56.99 20.57
N VAL A 294 8.61 -57.17 19.29
CA VAL A 294 7.85 -56.19 18.51
C VAL A 294 6.52 -55.87 19.20
N ARG A 295 5.76 -56.89 19.61
CA ARG A 295 4.53 -56.67 20.37
C ARG A 295 4.78 -55.88 21.66
N TRP A 296 5.80 -56.22 22.44
CA TRP A 296 6.17 -55.47 23.64
C TRP A 296 6.53 -54.01 23.34
N LEU A 297 7.28 -53.78 22.26
CA LEU A 297 7.76 -52.47 21.81
C LEU A 297 6.60 -51.52 21.49
N PHE A 298 5.55 -52.00 20.81
CA PHE A 298 4.41 -51.19 20.42
C PHE A 298 3.25 -51.18 21.43
N THR A 299 3.02 -52.25 22.20
CA THR A 299 1.85 -52.35 23.10
C THR A 299 2.13 -51.88 24.53
N THR A 300 3.39 -51.94 25.00
CA THR A 300 3.70 -51.54 26.38
C THR A 300 4.16 -50.09 26.48
N PRO A 301 3.82 -49.35 27.56
CA PRO A 301 4.32 -48.00 27.77
C PRO A 301 5.85 -47.88 27.86
N ASN A 302 6.52 -48.94 28.34
CA ASN A 302 7.98 -48.96 28.45
C ASN A 302 8.65 -49.20 27.09
N GLY A 303 8.09 -50.08 26.24
CA GLY A 303 8.58 -50.29 24.89
C GLY A 303 8.43 -49.02 24.03
N ARG A 304 7.25 -48.39 24.08
CA ARG A 304 6.97 -47.18 23.29
C ARG A 304 7.83 -45.99 23.66
N LEU A 305 8.29 -45.89 24.91
CA LEU A 305 9.24 -44.85 25.33
C LEU A 305 10.53 -44.87 24.50
N TYR A 306 11.00 -46.04 24.08
CA TYR A 306 12.20 -46.17 23.24
C TYR A 306 11.92 -45.91 21.75
N LEU A 307 10.66 -46.04 21.32
CA LEU A 307 10.24 -45.65 19.97
C LEU A 307 10.01 -44.14 19.83
N ALA A 308 9.56 -43.48 20.90
CA ALA A 308 9.20 -42.06 20.89
C ALA A 308 10.28 -41.10 20.32
N PRO A 309 11.59 -41.32 20.53
CA PRO A 309 12.62 -40.44 19.98
C PRO A 309 12.81 -40.54 18.47
N ILE A 310 12.43 -41.67 17.85
CA ILE A 310 12.66 -41.93 16.41
C ILE A 310 11.94 -40.89 15.53
N PRO A 311 10.60 -40.72 15.61
CA PRO A 311 9.92 -39.73 14.77
C PRO A 311 10.32 -38.29 15.12
N ILE A 312 10.71 -38.00 16.37
CA ILE A 312 11.21 -36.67 16.76
C ILE A 312 12.58 -36.40 16.10
N ALA A 313 13.46 -37.39 16.04
CA ALA A 313 14.74 -37.29 15.34
C ALA A 313 14.53 -37.06 13.83
N VAL A 314 13.57 -37.75 13.21
CA VAL A 314 13.20 -37.53 11.80
C VAL A 314 12.67 -36.11 11.56
N ALA A 315 11.78 -35.61 12.45
CA ALA A 315 11.30 -34.24 12.39
C ALA A 315 12.44 -33.21 12.60
N GLY A 316 13.40 -33.52 13.46
CA GLY A 316 14.61 -32.72 13.71
C GLY A 316 15.55 -32.67 12.51
N ALA A 317 15.74 -33.80 11.82
CA ALA A 317 16.50 -33.86 10.58
C ALA A 317 15.81 -33.09 9.43
N SER A 318 14.47 -33.08 9.39
CA SER A 318 13.71 -32.27 8.45
C SER A 318 13.83 -30.77 8.74
N LYS A 319 13.62 -30.39 10.01
CA LYS A 319 13.77 -29.02 10.51
C LYS A 319 14.37 -29.01 11.90
N LEU A 320 15.56 -28.41 12.01
CA LEU A 320 16.40 -28.45 13.21
C LEU A 320 15.67 -28.05 14.52
N PRO A 321 14.83 -27.00 14.60
CA PRO A 321 14.19 -26.63 15.86
C PRO A 321 13.33 -27.73 16.50
N ASN A 322 12.80 -28.66 15.71
CA ASN A 322 12.01 -29.79 16.20
C ASN A 322 12.79 -30.73 17.14
N VAL A 323 14.12 -30.68 17.16
CA VAL A 323 14.95 -31.44 18.11
C VAL A 323 14.60 -31.13 19.57
N LEU A 324 14.07 -29.95 19.87
CA LEU A 324 13.67 -29.56 21.23
C LEU A 324 12.58 -30.47 21.82
N PHE A 325 11.81 -31.18 20.99
CA PHE A 325 10.79 -32.12 21.48
C PHE A 325 11.37 -33.39 22.14
N ILE A 326 12.69 -33.63 22.09
CA ILE A 326 13.33 -34.67 22.89
C ILE A 326 13.44 -34.28 24.37
N PHE A 327 13.54 -32.98 24.68
CA PHE A 327 13.68 -32.46 26.03
C PHE A 327 12.60 -32.96 27.01
N PRO A 328 11.28 -32.86 26.72
CA PRO A 328 10.26 -33.27 27.68
C PRO A 328 10.29 -34.78 27.95
N ILE A 329 10.71 -35.60 26.96
CA ILE A 329 10.88 -37.05 27.12
C ILE A 329 12.08 -37.35 28.03
N ALA A 330 13.24 -36.78 27.72
CA ALA A 330 14.47 -36.98 28.48
C ALA A 330 14.35 -36.46 29.92
N ALA A 331 13.78 -35.26 30.10
CA ALA A 331 13.55 -34.64 31.39
C ALA A 331 12.55 -35.43 32.23
N ASP A 332 11.49 -36.00 31.65
CA ASP A 332 10.54 -36.84 32.40
C ASP A 332 11.21 -38.12 32.90
N VAL A 333 12.06 -38.78 32.09
CA VAL A 333 12.84 -39.95 32.52
C VAL A 333 13.81 -39.61 33.65
N LEU A 334 14.50 -38.47 33.54
CA LEU A 334 15.44 -37.97 34.55
C LEU A 334 14.73 -37.65 35.88
N LEU A 335 13.61 -36.92 35.82
CA LEU A 335 12.82 -36.54 36.99
C LEU A 335 12.14 -37.75 37.66
N GLU A 336 11.69 -38.74 36.89
CA GLU A 336 11.21 -40.02 37.44
C GLU A 336 12.32 -40.76 38.21
N GLY A 337 13.55 -40.75 37.67
CA GLY A 337 14.73 -41.31 38.36
C GLY A 337 15.04 -40.57 39.66
N TYR A 338 15.06 -39.23 39.64
CA TYR A 338 15.31 -38.39 40.81
C TYR A 338 14.27 -38.61 41.91
N LEU A 339 12.97 -38.56 41.59
CA LEU A 339 11.91 -38.76 42.57
C LEU A 339 11.95 -40.17 43.20
N HIS A 340 12.36 -41.19 42.43
CA HIS A 340 12.53 -42.54 42.95
C HIS A 340 13.69 -42.67 43.96
N ILE A 341 14.76 -41.90 43.77
CA ILE A 341 15.92 -41.87 44.67
C ILE A 341 15.58 -41.15 45.99
N PHE A 342 14.89 -40.00 45.91
CA PHE A 342 14.64 -39.14 47.08
C PHE A 342 13.36 -39.48 47.87
N SER A 343 12.33 -40.06 47.25
CA SER A 343 11.13 -40.52 47.97
C SER A 343 11.41 -41.59 49.02
N LYS A 344 12.54 -42.30 48.91
CA LYS A 344 12.99 -43.29 49.90
C LYS A 344 13.64 -42.69 51.16
N ARG A 345 14.08 -41.42 51.15
CA ARG A 345 14.71 -40.79 52.32
C ARG A 345 13.70 -40.30 53.38
N LYS A 346 12.42 -40.16 53.03
CA LYS A 346 11.36 -39.65 53.96
C LYS A 346 10.63 -40.73 54.76
N THR A 347 10.90 -42.02 54.55
CA THR A 347 10.32 -43.13 55.33
C THR A 347 11.38 -43.86 56.17
N ALA A 348 12.26 -43.11 56.83
CA ALA A 348 13.26 -43.62 57.76
C ALA A 348 13.17 -42.86 59.10
N SER A 349 11.99 -42.85 59.71
CA SER A 349 11.80 -42.49 61.12
C SER A 349 10.59 -43.22 61.71
N SER A 350 10.71 -44.52 61.87
CA SER A 350 10.21 -45.26 63.04
C SER A 350 10.36 -46.76 62.86
N VAL A 351 10.77 -47.39 63.96
CA VAL A 351 10.80 -48.83 64.25
C VAL A 351 11.99 -49.64 63.72
N ILE A 352 12.87 -49.95 64.69
CA ILE A 352 13.90 -50.99 64.68
C ILE A 352 13.21 -52.35 64.74
N SER A 353 13.45 -53.25 63.76
CA SER A 353 13.84 -54.66 63.99
C SER A 353 13.86 -55.51 62.70
N ARG A 354 14.97 -56.26 62.58
CA ARG A 354 15.26 -57.43 61.73
C ARG A 354 15.65 -57.22 60.25
N PRO A 355 16.87 -57.67 59.85
CA PRO A 355 17.34 -57.63 58.47
C PRO A 355 17.06 -58.96 57.78
N LEU A 356 16.26 -58.97 56.71
CA LEU A 356 16.24 -60.06 55.73
C LEU A 356 15.86 -59.49 54.36
N LEU A 357 16.91 -59.24 53.58
CA LEU A 357 17.01 -59.46 52.14
C LEU A 357 15.68 -59.60 51.36
N ARG A 358 15.08 -58.47 50.97
CA ARG A 358 14.36 -58.38 49.69
C ARG A 358 14.75 -57.08 49.00
N TRP A 359 15.92 -57.10 48.38
CA TRP A 359 16.35 -56.15 47.38
C TRP A 359 15.50 -56.35 46.12
N ARG A 360 14.26 -55.85 46.14
CA ARG A 360 13.39 -55.80 44.96
C ARG A 360 12.90 -54.38 44.72
N SER A 361 13.85 -53.49 44.50
CA SER A 361 13.61 -52.17 43.92
C SER A 361 14.70 -51.88 42.89
N SER A 362 14.30 -51.54 41.67
CA SER A 362 15.18 -51.30 40.53
C SER A 362 16.30 -50.30 40.88
N PRO A 363 17.57 -50.66 40.67
CA PRO A 363 18.69 -49.78 41.01
C PRO A 363 18.76 -48.53 40.12
N PRO A 364 19.33 -47.41 40.61
CA PRO A 364 19.34 -46.10 39.93
C PRO A 364 20.01 -46.13 38.54
N TRP A 365 20.97 -47.04 38.32
CA TRP A 365 21.59 -47.25 37.00
C TRP A 365 20.60 -47.68 35.91
N ARG A 366 19.43 -48.24 36.27
CA ARG A 366 18.38 -48.57 35.27
C ARG A 366 17.70 -47.33 34.70
N TYR A 367 17.60 -46.24 35.46
CA TYR A 367 17.03 -44.98 34.96
C TYR A 367 18.06 -44.18 34.16
N ALA A 368 19.32 -44.18 34.61
CA ALA A 368 20.44 -43.66 33.81
C ALA A 368 20.58 -44.41 32.48
N GLY A 369 20.53 -45.75 32.50
CA GLY A 369 20.57 -46.57 31.29
C GLY A 369 19.37 -46.33 30.35
N LYS A 370 18.17 -46.12 30.90
CA LYS A 370 16.99 -45.71 30.12
C LYS A 370 17.21 -44.38 29.41
N LEU A 371 17.68 -43.37 30.13
CA LEU A 371 17.96 -42.05 29.59
C LEU A 371 19.02 -42.12 28.49
N ILE A 372 20.15 -42.78 28.76
CA ILE A 372 21.24 -42.97 27.79
C ILE A 372 20.70 -43.63 26.51
N MET A 373 19.90 -44.68 26.65
CA MET A 373 19.35 -45.39 25.49
C MET A 373 18.35 -44.55 24.70
N VAL A 374 17.48 -43.78 25.36
CA VAL A 374 16.55 -42.83 24.70
C VAL A 374 17.32 -41.77 23.91
N CYS A 375 18.33 -41.15 24.53
CA CYS A 375 19.18 -40.16 23.87
C CYS A 375 20.04 -40.78 22.76
N ALA A 376 20.57 -41.98 22.95
CA ALA A 376 21.37 -42.69 21.95
C ALA A 376 20.52 -43.01 20.70
N ILE A 377 19.31 -43.54 20.88
CA ILE A 377 18.39 -43.80 19.76
C ILE A 377 18.11 -42.50 19.00
N PHE A 378 17.80 -41.41 19.72
CA PHE A 378 17.59 -40.09 19.12
C PHE A 378 18.79 -39.65 18.26
N VAL A 379 19.98 -39.64 18.84
CA VAL A 379 21.21 -39.18 18.17
C VAL A 379 21.57 -40.08 17.00
N ILE A 380 21.45 -41.40 17.13
CA ILE A 380 21.75 -42.34 16.03
C ILE A 380 20.82 -42.08 14.84
N ILE A 381 19.51 -41.97 15.07
CA ILE A 381 18.56 -41.70 13.98
C ILE A 381 18.78 -40.31 13.38
N LEU A 382 19.01 -39.29 14.21
CA LEU A 382 19.29 -37.94 13.72
C LEU A 382 20.56 -37.93 12.84
N MET A 383 21.65 -38.50 13.35
CA MET A 383 22.92 -38.60 12.64
C MET A 383 22.82 -39.45 11.37
N LEU A 384 22.00 -40.51 11.35
CA LEU A 384 21.77 -41.29 10.13
C LEU A 384 21.26 -40.41 8.99
N PHE A 385 20.26 -39.58 9.23
CA PHE A 385 19.72 -38.68 8.20
C PHE A 385 20.74 -37.62 7.77
N TYR A 386 21.51 -37.06 8.71
CA TYR A 386 22.57 -36.09 8.41
C TYR A 386 23.75 -36.70 7.65
N VAL A 387 24.13 -37.94 7.97
CA VAL A 387 25.17 -38.68 7.24
C VAL A 387 24.70 -39.01 5.83
N LEU A 388 23.45 -39.47 5.67
CA LEU A 388 22.86 -39.68 4.35
C LEU A 388 22.84 -38.37 3.54
N GLN A 389 22.43 -37.26 4.16
CA GLN A 389 22.50 -35.93 3.54
C GLN A 389 23.93 -35.59 3.10
N TYR A 390 24.92 -35.78 3.97
CA TYR A 390 26.32 -35.53 3.66
C TYR A 390 26.83 -36.39 2.50
N VAL A 391 26.44 -37.67 2.45
CA VAL A 391 26.82 -38.59 1.38
C VAL A 391 26.26 -38.13 0.02
N PHE A 392 25.02 -37.62 -0.02
CA PHE A 392 24.42 -37.13 -1.28
C PHE A 392 24.89 -35.73 -1.66
N THR A 393 24.92 -34.78 -0.72
CA THR A 393 25.12 -33.36 -1.03
C THR A 393 26.51 -32.81 -0.67
N GLY A 394 27.40 -33.64 -0.11
CA GLY A 394 28.74 -33.25 0.34
C GLY A 394 28.76 -32.30 1.55
N ASN A 395 27.59 -31.99 2.11
CA ASN A 395 27.40 -31.00 3.17
C ASN A 395 26.46 -31.58 4.23
N PHE A 396 26.80 -31.38 5.51
CA PHE A 396 25.93 -31.79 6.63
C PHE A 396 24.67 -30.93 6.70
N ASN A 397 24.77 -29.62 6.46
CA ASN A 397 23.62 -28.74 6.42
C ASN A 397 23.03 -28.70 5.00
N GLN A 398 21.75 -29.04 4.87
CA GLN A 398 21.02 -28.96 3.59
C GLN A 398 20.87 -27.53 3.03
N TYR A 399 21.13 -26.52 3.87
CA TYR A 399 21.09 -25.11 3.50
C TYR A 399 22.48 -24.47 3.28
N SER A 400 23.57 -25.23 3.34
CA SER A 400 24.95 -24.75 3.09
C SER A 400 25.45 -25.06 1.68
N GLY A 401 26.59 -24.47 1.28
CA GLY A 401 27.27 -24.78 0.02
C GLY A 401 26.95 -23.84 -1.15
N ASP A 402 27.25 -24.24 -2.39
CA ASP A 402 26.84 -23.51 -3.61
C ASP A 402 25.35 -23.77 -3.89
N ARG A 403 24.51 -23.25 -3.00
CA ARG A 403 23.06 -23.41 -3.02
C ARG A 403 22.40 -22.24 -3.74
N ARG A 404 21.62 -22.55 -4.76
CA ARG A 404 20.91 -21.57 -5.61
C ARG A 404 19.45 -21.95 -5.84
N THR A 405 18.61 -20.95 -6.07
CA THR A 405 17.24 -21.15 -6.54
C THR A 405 17.06 -20.64 -7.97
N PHE A 406 16.20 -21.31 -8.72
CA PHE A 406 15.98 -21.06 -10.14
C PHE A 406 14.50 -20.85 -10.44
N TYR A 407 14.23 -19.86 -11.31
CA TYR A 407 12.90 -19.49 -11.79
C TYR A 407 12.97 -19.32 -13.30
N TRP A 408 11.96 -19.80 -14.02
CA TRP A 408 11.77 -19.73 -15.48
C TRP A 408 12.85 -20.40 -16.36
N ARG A 409 14.11 -20.43 -15.92
CA ARG A 409 15.25 -21.07 -16.58
C ARG A 409 15.96 -21.96 -15.57
N PHE A 410 16.30 -23.17 -15.99
CA PHE A 410 16.85 -24.20 -15.12
C PHE A 410 18.20 -24.68 -15.63
N PRO A 411 19.07 -25.22 -14.76
CA PRO A 411 20.27 -25.90 -15.20
C PRO A 411 19.91 -26.99 -16.22
N PHE A 412 20.74 -27.11 -17.28
CA PHE A 412 20.52 -27.95 -18.46
C PHE A 412 19.55 -27.42 -19.55
N ASP A 413 19.02 -26.19 -19.46
CA ASP A 413 18.45 -25.56 -20.66
C ASP A 413 19.55 -25.19 -21.68
N SER A 414 19.17 -24.88 -22.92
CA SER A 414 20.07 -24.69 -24.08
C SER A 414 21.14 -23.60 -23.96
N ALA A 415 21.07 -22.72 -22.95
CA ALA A 415 22.04 -21.66 -22.72
C ALA A 415 23.20 -22.13 -21.83
N ARG A 416 24.44 -21.88 -22.25
CA ARG A 416 25.62 -22.01 -21.39
C ARG A 416 25.53 -20.93 -20.28
N ASP A 417 25.91 -21.29 -19.05
CA ASP A 417 25.98 -20.41 -17.85
C ASP A 417 24.69 -20.14 -17.05
N ILE A 418 23.66 -21.00 -17.13
CA ILE A 418 22.42 -20.81 -16.34
C ILE A 418 22.68 -20.92 -14.83
N TRP A 419 23.56 -21.84 -14.40
CA TRP A 419 23.89 -22.02 -12.98
C TRP A 419 24.32 -20.71 -12.31
N GLU A 420 25.20 -19.96 -12.98
CA GLU A 420 25.75 -18.72 -12.45
C GLU A 420 24.69 -17.59 -12.37
N LYS A 421 23.59 -17.71 -13.11
CA LYS A 421 22.44 -16.79 -13.06
C LYS A 421 21.43 -17.12 -11.95
N GLY A 422 21.57 -18.26 -11.27
CA GLY A 422 20.70 -18.65 -10.16
C GLY A 422 20.90 -17.78 -8.92
N ILE A 423 19.83 -17.55 -8.14
CA ILE A 423 19.87 -16.70 -6.94
C ILE A 423 20.50 -17.50 -5.79
N ARG A 424 21.64 -17.04 -5.27
CA ARG A 424 22.33 -17.67 -4.14
C ARG A 424 21.51 -17.54 -2.86
N LEU A 425 21.25 -18.67 -2.19
CA LEU A 425 20.47 -18.74 -0.94
C LEU A 425 21.13 -19.69 0.09
N SER A 426 22.46 -19.66 0.18
CA SER A 426 23.19 -20.42 1.19
C SER A 426 23.12 -19.73 2.56
N ASN A 427 23.06 -20.53 3.63
CA ASN A 427 23.12 -20.06 5.01
C ASN A 427 24.55 -19.96 5.58
N ASP A 428 25.58 -20.25 4.77
CA ASP A 428 26.99 -20.22 5.22
C ASP A 428 27.34 -18.89 5.90
N ASP A 429 26.86 -17.80 5.32
CA ASP A 429 27.17 -16.43 5.73
C ASP A 429 26.01 -15.79 6.51
N TYR A 430 24.97 -16.57 6.91
CA TYR A 430 23.74 -16.01 7.52
C TYR A 430 24.00 -15.23 8.80
N PHE A 431 24.79 -15.78 9.72
CA PHE A 431 25.09 -15.12 11.00
C PHE A 431 25.99 -13.88 10.84
N GLU A 432 26.71 -13.77 9.73
CA GLU A 432 27.63 -12.66 9.45
C GLU A 432 26.94 -11.55 8.64
N GLU A 433 26.15 -11.91 7.63
CA GLU A 433 25.55 -10.97 6.67
C GLU A 433 24.08 -10.63 6.95
N SER A 434 23.31 -11.54 7.55
CA SER A 434 21.83 -11.45 7.60
C SER A 434 21.22 -11.49 9.01
N PHE A 435 21.92 -12.05 9.99
CA PHE A 435 21.43 -12.16 11.36
C PHE A 435 21.43 -10.79 12.04
N TYR A 436 20.30 -10.47 12.66
CA TYR A 436 20.06 -9.18 13.29
C TYR A 436 19.23 -9.38 14.55
N VAL A 437 19.65 -8.77 15.66
CA VAL A 437 18.90 -8.85 16.92
C VAL A 437 18.72 -7.45 17.47
N ASN A 438 17.47 -7.08 17.70
CA ASN A 438 17.08 -5.84 18.36
C ASN A 438 15.99 -6.16 19.39
N PRO A 439 16.15 -5.78 20.68
CA PRO A 439 15.15 -6.05 21.72
C PRO A 439 13.75 -5.56 21.38
N SER A 440 13.64 -4.37 20.74
CA SER A 440 12.35 -3.83 20.30
C SER A 440 11.70 -4.73 19.24
N VAL A 441 12.47 -5.21 18.26
CA VAL A 441 11.96 -6.14 17.23
C VAL A 441 11.51 -7.47 17.85
N LEU A 442 12.26 -7.99 18.83
CA LEU A 442 11.86 -9.22 19.52
C LEU A 442 10.55 -9.06 20.30
N LEU A 443 10.32 -7.92 20.95
CA LEU A 443 9.07 -7.61 21.65
C LEU A 443 7.89 -7.48 20.68
N HIS A 444 8.08 -6.75 19.56
CA HIS A 444 7.07 -6.67 18.50
C HIS A 444 6.75 -8.07 17.94
N ASN A 445 7.78 -8.87 17.66
CA ASN A 445 7.59 -10.24 17.19
C ASN A 445 6.85 -11.12 18.19
N ALA A 446 7.10 -11.00 19.49
CA ALA A 446 6.35 -11.76 20.50
C ALA A 446 4.86 -11.38 20.51
N TYR A 447 4.55 -10.09 20.36
CA TYR A 447 3.17 -9.60 20.23
C TYR A 447 2.51 -10.07 18.93
N TYR A 448 3.19 -9.88 17.79
CA TYR A 448 2.74 -10.32 16.47
C TYR A 448 2.57 -11.84 16.36
N TYR A 449 3.39 -12.62 17.06
CA TYR A 449 3.23 -14.08 17.08
C TYR A 449 1.83 -14.48 17.57
N ILE A 450 1.23 -13.70 18.48
CA ILE A 450 -0.09 -13.98 19.06
C ILE A 450 -1.20 -13.27 18.27
N PHE A 451 -1.05 -11.96 18.04
CA PHE A 451 -2.11 -11.08 17.52
C PHE A 451 -1.90 -10.62 16.08
N GLY A 452 -0.82 -11.04 15.42
CA GLY A 452 -0.51 -10.64 14.06
C GLY A 452 -1.58 -11.05 13.05
N ARG A 453 -1.84 -10.15 12.10
CA ARG A 453 -2.85 -10.32 11.06
C ARG A 453 -2.54 -11.45 10.08
N PHE A 454 -1.28 -11.60 9.68
CA PHE A 454 -0.86 -12.59 8.68
C PHE A 454 -0.33 -13.89 9.30
N THR A 455 0.17 -13.84 10.54
CA THR A 455 0.95 -14.92 11.15
C THR A 455 0.49 -15.30 12.57
N GLY A 456 -0.40 -14.52 13.18
CA GLY A 456 -0.76 -14.65 14.59
C GLY A 456 -1.46 -15.97 14.96
N LEU A 457 -1.24 -16.43 16.19
CA LEU A 457 -1.93 -17.61 16.71
C LEU A 457 -3.45 -17.43 16.81
N LEU A 458 -3.92 -16.20 17.10
CA LEU A 458 -5.33 -15.91 17.29
C LEU A 458 -6.18 -16.24 16.04
N PRO A 459 -5.89 -15.69 14.84
CA PRO A 459 -6.68 -15.98 13.65
C PRO A 459 -6.47 -17.39 13.07
N TYR A 460 -5.29 -18.00 13.25
CA TYR A 460 -4.92 -19.23 12.53
C TYR A 460 -4.91 -20.51 13.40
N PHE A 461 -4.71 -20.39 14.71
CA PHE A 461 -4.49 -21.52 15.63
C PHE A 461 -5.22 -21.34 16.96
N PHE A 462 -6.46 -20.82 16.93
CA PHE A 462 -7.22 -20.47 18.12
C PHE A 462 -7.37 -21.61 19.14
N CYS A 463 -7.40 -22.87 18.69
CA CYS A 463 -7.47 -24.03 19.57
C CYS A 463 -6.27 -24.15 20.54
N SER A 464 -5.14 -23.50 20.25
CA SER A 464 -3.99 -23.40 21.18
C SER A 464 -4.38 -22.71 22.48
N PHE A 465 -5.21 -21.65 22.45
CA PHE A 465 -5.66 -20.94 23.64
C PHE A 465 -6.60 -21.78 24.50
N ILE A 466 -7.42 -22.63 23.86
CA ILE A 466 -8.27 -23.59 24.57
C ILE A 466 -7.43 -24.63 25.30
N ALA A 467 -6.39 -25.14 24.63
CA ALA A 467 -5.47 -26.08 25.23
C ALA A 467 -4.78 -25.48 26.46
N LEU A 468 -4.34 -24.22 26.36
CA LEU A 468 -3.80 -23.47 27.50
C LEU A 468 -4.85 -23.25 28.60
N TYR A 469 -6.10 -22.93 28.26
CA TYR A 469 -7.19 -22.76 29.22
C TYR A 469 -7.43 -24.04 30.04
N TYR A 470 -7.61 -25.19 29.38
CA TYR A 470 -7.82 -26.46 30.08
C TYR A 470 -6.59 -26.89 30.89
N CYS A 471 -5.39 -26.64 30.37
CA CYS A 471 -4.15 -26.89 31.08
C CYS A 471 -4.05 -26.04 32.35
N GLY A 472 -4.27 -24.73 32.24
CA GLY A 472 -4.23 -23.77 33.34
C GLY A 472 -5.26 -24.07 34.42
N ARG A 473 -6.52 -24.34 34.05
CA ARG A 473 -7.58 -24.68 35.01
C ARG A 473 -7.25 -25.91 35.85
N ARG A 474 -6.52 -26.87 35.27
CA ARG A 474 -6.02 -28.04 36.00
C ARG A 474 -4.94 -27.68 37.02
N PHE A 475 -4.04 -26.73 36.73
CA PHE A 475 -3.01 -26.29 37.68
C PHE A 475 -3.62 -25.65 38.94
N PHE A 476 -4.73 -24.92 38.78
CA PHE A 476 -5.41 -24.23 39.90
C PHE A 476 -6.50 -25.07 40.59
N SER A 477 -6.81 -26.27 40.09
CA SER A 477 -7.81 -27.14 40.72
C SER A 477 -7.26 -27.75 42.01
N THR A 478 -7.98 -27.59 43.12
CA THR A 478 -7.64 -28.13 44.45
C THR A 478 -7.76 -29.66 44.56
N THR A 479 -8.37 -30.31 43.57
CA THR A 479 -8.46 -31.77 43.48
C THR A 479 -7.07 -32.34 43.22
N ALA A 480 -6.62 -33.26 44.07
CA ALA A 480 -5.30 -33.91 44.01
C ALA A 480 -4.92 -34.41 42.59
N SER A 481 -4.29 -33.54 41.80
CA SER A 481 -3.79 -33.88 40.47
C SER A 481 -2.60 -34.84 40.63
N SER A 482 -2.56 -35.89 39.81
CA SER A 482 -1.39 -36.74 39.72
C SER A 482 -0.15 -35.88 39.39
N SER A 483 0.80 -35.80 40.33
CA SER A 483 2.05 -35.05 40.20
C SER A 483 2.78 -35.30 38.86
N ALA A 484 2.68 -36.52 38.32
CA ALA A 484 3.30 -36.89 37.06
C ALA A 484 2.67 -36.21 35.83
N VAL A 485 1.34 -36.03 35.78
CA VAL A 485 0.66 -35.39 34.65
C VAL A 485 0.96 -33.88 34.65
N THR A 486 0.88 -33.24 35.81
CA THR A 486 1.21 -31.82 35.99
C THR A 486 2.67 -31.54 35.59
N ARG A 487 3.61 -32.41 36.00
CA ARG A 487 5.02 -32.32 35.59
C ARG A 487 5.19 -32.40 34.07
N ARG A 488 4.56 -33.37 33.41
CA ARG A 488 4.63 -33.53 31.95
C ARG A 488 4.05 -32.32 31.20
N ASN A 489 2.94 -31.77 31.68
CA ASN A 489 2.36 -30.55 31.13
C ASN A 489 3.32 -29.36 31.26
N LEU A 490 4.00 -29.20 32.40
CA LEU A 490 5.01 -28.15 32.58
C LEU A 490 6.19 -28.33 31.62
N LEU A 491 6.72 -29.55 31.47
CA LEU A 491 7.79 -29.83 30.52
C LEU A 491 7.37 -29.50 29.08
N LEU A 492 6.15 -29.87 28.68
CA LEU A 492 5.60 -29.52 27.37
C LEU A 492 5.45 -28.01 27.18
N LEU A 493 4.95 -27.27 28.19
CA LEU A 493 4.86 -25.81 28.13
C LEU A 493 6.23 -25.14 27.95
N LEU A 494 7.25 -25.61 28.67
CA LEU A 494 8.62 -25.15 28.50
C LEU A 494 9.16 -25.44 27.10
N THR A 495 8.88 -26.62 26.55
CA THR A 495 9.27 -26.98 25.18
C THR A 495 8.56 -26.14 24.13
N ILE A 496 7.26 -25.89 24.28
CA ILE A 496 6.49 -25.04 23.38
C ILE A 496 7.03 -23.61 23.41
N GLY A 497 7.17 -23.02 24.60
CA GLY A 497 7.72 -21.67 24.76
C GLY A 497 9.15 -21.55 24.23
N GLY A 498 9.99 -22.55 24.48
CA GLY A 498 11.35 -22.62 23.96
C GLY A 498 11.41 -22.70 22.43
N ASN A 499 10.54 -23.48 21.78
CA ASN A 499 10.47 -23.53 20.32
C ASN A 499 10.04 -22.19 19.72
N ILE A 500 8.99 -21.56 20.28
CA ILE A 500 8.51 -20.25 19.82
C ILE A 500 9.64 -19.21 19.95
N PHE A 501 10.32 -19.18 21.09
CA PHE A 501 11.45 -18.29 21.34
C PHE A 501 12.59 -18.51 20.34
N VAL A 502 12.97 -19.77 20.08
CA VAL A 502 14.03 -20.09 19.12
C VAL A 502 13.71 -19.58 17.72
N TYR A 503 12.47 -19.71 17.24
CA TYR A 503 12.09 -19.15 15.94
C TYR A 503 12.13 -17.63 15.89
N ILE A 504 11.62 -16.95 16.92
CA ILE A 504 11.65 -15.49 17.02
C ILE A 504 13.10 -14.97 17.10
N PHE A 505 13.96 -15.68 17.83
CA PHE A 505 15.35 -15.27 18.04
C PHE A 505 16.27 -15.58 16.86
N MET A 506 16.18 -16.79 16.28
CA MET A 506 17.08 -17.20 15.18
C MET A 506 16.72 -16.56 13.84
N ALA A 507 15.44 -16.24 13.62
CA ALA A 507 14.94 -15.66 12.38
C ALA A 507 13.97 -14.50 12.63
N PRO A 508 14.42 -13.39 13.25
CA PRO A 508 13.53 -12.29 13.65
C PRO A 508 12.83 -11.59 12.47
N GLY A 509 13.43 -11.60 11.27
CA GLY A 509 12.78 -11.12 10.05
C GLY A 509 11.97 -12.17 9.29
N ASN A 510 11.85 -13.40 9.81
CA ASN A 510 11.20 -14.52 9.10
C ASN A 510 10.74 -15.67 10.03
N TYR A 511 10.22 -15.38 11.22
CA TYR A 511 9.87 -16.44 12.17
C TYR A 511 8.63 -17.25 11.74
N GLN A 512 7.89 -16.79 10.71
CA GLN A 512 6.70 -17.45 10.20
C GLN A 512 6.97 -18.43 9.07
N GLY A 513 8.07 -18.31 8.33
CA GLY A 513 8.45 -19.24 7.25
C GLY A 513 8.25 -18.78 5.80
N GLY A 514 8.40 -17.48 5.53
CA GLY A 514 8.53 -16.86 4.21
C GLY A 514 7.23 -16.30 3.61
N GLY A 515 7.35 -15.51 2.53
CA GLY A 515 6.21 -14.86 1.87
C GLY A 515 5.21 -15.80 1.20
N GLY A 516 5.56 -17.08 1.01
CA GLY A 516 4.62 -18.09 0.55
C GLY A 516 3.84 -18.77 1.67
N ALA A 517 3.93 -18.35 2.93
CA ALA A 517 3.30 -19.03 4.07
C ALA A 517 1.87 -18.57 4.33
N PHE A 518 0.99 -19.52 4.70
CA PHE A 518 -0.35 -19.24 5.23
C PHE A 518 -0.35 -19.31 6.76
N GLY A 519 -0.55 -18.18 7.44
CA GLY A 519 -0.35 -18.13 8.89
C GLY A 519 1.12 -18.33 9.26
N ASN A 520 1.37 -18.95 10.41
CA ASN A 520 2.72 -19.29 10.84
C ASN A 520 3.09 -20.75 10.50
N ARG A 521 3.81 -20.93 9.39
CA ARG A 521 4.26 -22.22 8.86
C ARG A 521 5.13 -23.00 9.85
N PHE A 522 5.98 -22.30 10.59
CA PHE A 522 6.85 -22.95 11.58
C PHE A 522 6.08 -23.38 12.83
N PHE A 523 5.06 -22.63 13.23
CA PHE A 523 4.20 -22.98 14.36
C PHE A 523 3.35 -24.23 14.10
N VAL A 524 3.01 -24.56 12.85
CA VAL A 524 2.28 -25.79 12.49
C VAL A 524 2.95 -27.04 13.09
N ASN A 525 4.28 -27.06 13.16
CA ASN A 525 5.03 -28.17 13.76
C ASN A 525 4.87 -28.22 15.29
N ILE A 526 4.75 -27.06 15.94
CA ILE A 526 4.62 -26.94 17.40
C ILE A 526 3.16 -27.24 17.84
N TYR A 527 2.21 -26.90 16.97
CA TYR A 527 0.78 -26.93 17.24
C TYR A 527 0.26 -28.23 17.87
N PRO A 528 0.61 -29.45 17.42
CA PRO A 528 0.12 -30.69 18.04
C PRO A 528 0.49 -30.86 19.51
N ALA A 529 1.58 -30.23 19.97
CA ALA A 529 1.99 -30.31 21.37
C ALA A 529 0.93 -29.71 22.31
N PHE A 530 0.16 -28.71 21.84
CA PHE A 530 -0.96 -28.14 22.58
C PHE A 530 -2.07 -29.15 22.83
N LEU A 531 -2.37 -30.03 21.87
CA LEU A 531 -3.37 -31.10 22.06
C LEU A 531 -3.03 -31.98 23.26
N PHE A 532 -1.74 -32.26 23.47
CA PHE A 532 -1.28 -33.10 24.57
C PHE A 532 -1.30 -32.41 25.95
N LEU A 533 -1.41 -31.08 26.02
CA LEU A 533 -1.63 -30.36 27.28
C LEU A 533 -3.03 -30.62 27.85
N ILE A 534 -3.98 -30.97 26.98
CA ILE A 534 -5.36 -31.22 27.34
C ILE A 534 -5.49 -32.59 28.03
N THR A 535 -5.82 -32.57 29.32
CA THR A 535 -5.92 -33.80 30.13
C THR A 535 -7.22 -33.92 30.93
N SER A 536 -8.06 -32.90 30.95
CA SER A 536 -9.39 -32.94 31.55
C SER A 536 -10.27 -31.81 31.02
N PHE A 537 -11.51 -32.10 30.64
CA PHE A 537 -12.50 -31.08 30.27
C PHE A 537 -13.45 -30.82 31.43
N SER A 538 -13.56 -29.56 31.85
CA SER A 538 -14.52 -29.14 32.87
C SER A 538 -15.84 -28.61 32.28
N SER A 539 -15.83 -28.17 31.01
CA SER A 539 -16.97 -27.54 30.32
C SER A 539 -16.79 -27.65 28.81
N LEU A 540 -17.88 -27.60 28.04
CA LEU A 540 -17.85 -27.51 26.57
C LEU A 540 -17.81 -26.06 26.06
N TYR A 541 -18.01 -25.07 26.92
CA TYR A 541 -18.05 -23.65 26.52
C TYR A 541 -16.79 -23.19 25.73
N PRO A 542 -15.54 -23.49 26.15
CA PRO A 542 -14.36 -23.10 25.37
C PRO A 542 -14.31 -23.71 23.96
N LEU A 543 -14.94 -24.89 23.76
CA LEU A 543 -15.03 -25.51 22.44
C LEU A 543 -15.99 -24.73 21.53
N VAL A 544 -17.14 -24.30 22.06
CA VAL A 544 -18.11 -23.47 21.31
C VAL A 544 -17.48 -22.12 20.95
N VAL A 545 -16.77 -21.48 21.88
CA VAL A 545 -16.02 -20.23 21.60
C VAL A 545 -15.03 -20.44 20.45
N SER A 546 -14.35 -21.59 20.41
CA SER A 546 -13.47 -21.92 19.29
C SER A 546 -14.17 -22.06 17.96
N TRP A 547 -15.38 -22.62 17.94
CA TRP A 547 -16.16 -22.72 16.71
C TRP A 547 -16.56 -21.35 16.22
N VAL A 548 -16.99 -20.46 17.12
CA VAL A 548 -17.33 -19.08 16.77
C VAL A 548 -16.11 -18.33 16.24
N VAL A 549 -15.02 -18.27 17.00
CA VAL A 549 -13.82 -17.50 16.61
C VAL A 549 -13.11 -18.16 15.41
N GLY A 550 -12.95 -19.48 15.43
CA GLY A 550 -12.32 -20.23 14.34
C GLY A 550 -13.09 -20.11 13.04
N SER A 551 -14.43 -20.16 13.07
CA SER A 551 -15.24 -19.94 11.86
C SER A 551 -15.16 -18.48 11.39
N LEU A 552 -15.17 -17.52 12.32
CA LEU A 552 -15.09 -16.09 12.01
C LEU A 552 -13.83 -15.73 11.20
N PHE A 553 -12.69 -16.35 11.51
CA PHE A 553 -11.44 -16.14 10.77
C PHE A 553 -11.26 -17.14 9.61
N LEU A 554 -11.43 -18.44 9.84
CA LEU A 554 -11.01 -19.47 8.88
C LEU A 554 -12.08 -19.90 7.89
N ALA A 555 -13.36 -19.54 8.05
CA ALA A 555 -14.40 -20.02 7.12
C ALA A 555 -14.11 -19.64 5.66
N GLN A 556 -13.68 -18.39 5.41
CA GLN A 556 -13.31 -17.94 4.06
C GLN A 556 -12.15 -18.75 3.45
N VAL A 557 -11.25 -19.26 4.30
CA VAL A 557 -10.09 -20.05 3.88
C VAL A 557 -10.49 -21.50 3.62
N LEU A 558 -11.31 -22.07 4.51
CA LEU A 558 -11.75 -23.47 4.43
C LEU A 558 -12.69 -23.74 3.24
N ILE A 559 -13.38 -22.71 2.73
CA ILE A 559 -14.25 -22.81 1.55
C ILE A 559 -13.43 -22.97 0.26
N ASN A 560 -12.27 -22.30 0.13
CA ASN A 560 -11.43 -22.37 -1.07
C ASN A 560 -9.93 -22.49 -0.72
N PRO A 561 -9.48 -23.66 -0.20
CA PRO A 561 -8.10 -23.85 0.25
C PRO A 561 -7.07 -23.73 -0.89
N PHE A 562 -7.46 -24.00 -2.14
CA PHE A 562 -6.57 -23.90 -3.30
C PHE A 562 -6.26 -22.46 -3.68
N GLN A 563 -7.27 -21.60 -3.73
CA GLN A 563 -7.05 -20.17 -4.03
C GLN A 563 -6.18 -19.49 -2.97
N ILE A 564 -6.35 -19.87 -1.70
CA ILE A 564 -5.50 -19.34 -0.62
C ILE A 564 -4.06 -19.85 -0.71
N SER A 565 -3.84 -21.04 -1.27
CA SER A 565 -2.48 -21.51 -1.58
C SER A 565 -1.76 -20.57 -2.56
N THR A 566 -2.47 -20.11 -3.60
CA THR A 566 -1.90 -19.18 -4.59
C THR A 566 -1.78 -17.74 -4.09
N TYR A 567 -2.77 -17.28 -3.31
CA TYR A 567 -2.85 -15.90 -2.81
C TYR A 567 -2.99 -15.85 -1.28
N PRO A 568 -1.93 -16.22 -0.52
CA PRO A 568 -1.96 -16.36 0.93
C PRO A 568 -2.12 -15.05 1.71
N ALA A 569 -2.16 -13.89 1.03
CA ALA A 569 -2.44 -12.58 1.64
C ALA A 569 -3.93 -12.21 1.63
N SER A 570 -4.69 -12.72 0.66
CA SER A 570 -6.01 -12.19 0.27
C SER A 570 -7.05 -12.20 1.39
N GLN A 571 -7.07 -13.26 2.21
CA GLN A 571 -7.98 -13.40 3.34
C GLN A 571 -7.75 -12.32 4.40
N ALA A 572 -6.50 -11.85 4.52
CA ALA A 572 -6.13 -10.85 5.50
C ALA A 572 -6.65 -9.46 5.12
N PHE A 573 -7.02 -9.20 3.86
CA PHE A 573 -7.48 -7.89 3.38
C PHE A 573 -8.91 -7.54 3.80
N ARG A 574 -9.62 -8.45 4.47
CA ARG A 574 -11.04 -8.32 4.81
C ARG A 574 -11.28 -8.40 6.32
N MET A 575 -12.44 -7.92 6.75
CA MET A 575 -12.90 -8.17 8.13
C MET A 575 -13.09 -9.68 8.34
N PRO A 576 -12.78 -10.23 9.52
CA PRO A 576 -12.29 -9.56 10.74
C PRO A 576 -10.76 -9.32 10.79
N TYR A 577 -9.97 -9.82 9.84
CA TYR A 577 -8.51 -9.77 9.90
C TYR A 577 -7.94 -8.36 9.99
N ARG A 578 -8.62 -7.38 9.38
CA ARG A 578 -8.23 -5.95 9.47
C ARG A 578 -8.25 -5.38 10.89
N LEU A 579 -8.92 -6.01 11.85
CA LEU A 579 -8.87 -5.62 13.26
C LEU A 579 -7.52 -5.95 13.91
N LEU A 580 -6.72 -6.82 13.29
CA LEU A 580 -5.43 -7.25 13.80
C LEU A 580 -4.29 -6.41 13.21
N PRO A 581 -3.22 -6.17 13.99
CA PRO A 581 -2.06 -5.41 13.53
C PRO A 581 -1.27 -6.16 12.45
N VAL A 582 -0.76 -5.40 11.48
CA VAL A 582 0.18 -5.90 10.48
C VAL A 582 1.57 -6.06 11.11
N GLU A 583 2.22 -7.17 10.82
CA GLU A 583 3.55 -7.52 11.35
C GLU A 583 4.68 -6.75 10.63
N LEU A 584 4.84 -5.46 10.93
CA LEU A 584 5.80 -4.56 10.26
C LEU A 584 7.27 -4.97 10.36
N THR A 585 7.62 -5.85 11.31
CA THR A 585 8.98 -6.42 11.44
C THR A 585 9.26 -7.52 10.42
N LEU A 586 8.25 -7.95 9.65
CA LEU A 586 8.29 -9.08 8.72
C LEU A 586 8.02 -8.68 7.26
N LEU A 587 8.05 -7.39 6.90
CA LEU A 587 7.59 -6.90 5.59
C LEU A 587 8.09 -7.69 4.37
N ASN A 588 9.38 -8.02 4.29
CA ASN A 588 9.95 -8.75 3.15
C ASN A 588 9.61 -10.25 3.15
N THR A 589 8.92 -10.74 4.18
CA THR A 589 8.56 -12.15 4.36
C THR A 589 7.06 -12.33 4.61
N LEU A 590 6.28 -11.25 4.56
CA LEU A 590 4.83 -11.31 4.58
C LEU A 590 4.27 -11.84 3.25
N PRO A 591 3.07 -12.43 3.27
CA PRO A 591 2.37 -12.87 2.05
C PRO A 591 2.12 -11.80 1.00
N THR A 592 2.15 -10.52 1.36
CA THR A 592 2.01 -9.42 0.39
C THR A 592 3.25 -9.26 -0.49
N TYR A 593 4.43 -9.67 -0.02
CA TYR A 593 5.70 -9.47 -0.71
C TYR A 593 5.83 -10.24 -2.02
N VAL A 594 5.13 -11.36 -2.16
CA VAL A 594 5.17 -12.16 -3.40
C VAL A 594 4.40 -11.51 -4.54
N ASN A 595 3.56 -10.50 -4.26
CA ASN A 595 2.81 -9.77 -5.28
C ASN A 595 3.48 -8.42 -5.55
N SER A 596 4.04 -8.27 -6.75
CA SER A 596 4.71 -7.04 -7.18
C SER A 596 3.79 -5.82 -7.29
N HIS A 597 2.46 -6.00 -7.31
CA HIS A 597 1.53 -4.87 -7.25
C HIS A 597 1.45 -4.28 -5.83
N LEU A 598 1.61 -5.11 -4.81
CA LEU A 598 1.51 -4.70 -3.40
C LEU A 598 2.83 -4.20 -2.81
N VAL A 599 3.93 -4.27 -3.56
CA VAL A 599 5.23 -3.76 -3.15
C VAL A 599 5.85 -2.95 -4.27
N GLN A 600 5.99 -1.64 -4.07
CA GLN A 600 6.59 -0.73 -5.03
C GLN A 600 7.92 -0.18 -4.49
N SER A 601 8.97 -0.21 -5.30
CA SER A 601 10.31 0.22 -4.91
C SER A 601 10.77 1.44 -5.71
N ALA A 602 11.09 2.53 -5.02
CA ALA A 602 11.67 3.72 -5.62
C ALA A 602 13.20 3.55 -5.67
N VAL A 603 13.78 3.73 -6.86
CA VAL A 603 15.24 3.63 -7.07
C VAL A 603 15.77 5.00 -7.46
N SER A 604 16.77 5.48 -6.73
CA SER A 604 17.53 6.70 -7.05
C SER A 604 18.98 6.30 -7.39
N GLY A 605 19.35 6.45 -8.66
CA GLY A 605 20.64 5.98 -9.17
C GLY A 605 20.79 4.45 -9.07
N LYS A 606 21.75 3.98 -8.26
CA LYS A 606 22.01 2.54 -8.01
C LYS A 606 21.43 2.04 -6.68
N GLN A 607 20.76 2.88 -5.89
CA GLN A 607 20.30 2.55 -4.54
C GLN A 607 18.80 2.84 -4.40
N GLU A 608 18.11 2.04 -3.60
CA GLU A 608 16.69 2.23 -3.33
C GLU A 608 16.50 3.41 -2.36
N ALA A 609 15.63 4.36 -2.70
CA ALA A 609 15.32 5.50 -1.83
C ALA A 609 14.32 5.10 -0.74
N HIS A 610 13.19 4.52 -1.16
CA HIS A 610 12.14 4.01 -0.30
C HIS A 610 11.39 2.86 -0.96
N ARG A 611 10.62 2.11 -0.15
CA ARG A 611 9.67 1.11 -0.63
C ARG A 611 8.31 1.27 0.03
N LEU A 612 7.26 1.11 -0.76
CA LEU A 612 5.87 1.10 -0.32
C LEU A 612 5.37 -0.34 -0.24
N TYR A 613 4.69 -0.69 0.86
CA TYR A 613 4.07 -2.00 1.09
C TYR A 613 2.59 -1.81 1.34
N PHE A 614 1.72 -2.37 0.50
CA PHE A 614 0.28 -2.29 0.63
C PHE A 614 -0.27 -3.55 1.33
N PHE A 615 -1.23 -3.36 2.24
CA PHE A 615 -1.85 -4.43 3.05
C PHE A 615 -3.34 -4.62 2.75
N ASP A 616 -3.80 -4.09 1.61
CA ASP A 616 -5.14 -4.28 1.04
C ASP A 616 -5.14 -4.01 -0.47
N GLU A 617 -6.31 -4.11 -1.09
CA GLU A 617 -6.55 -3.90 -2.53
C GLU A 617 -7.35 -2.60 -2.79
N ASN A 618 -7.33 -1.65 -1.85
CA ASN A 618 -8.06 -0.38 -1.99
C ASN A 618 -7.27 0.70 -2.74
N SER A 619 -6.09 0.36 -3.27
CA SER A 619 -5.30 1.24 -4.14
C SER A 619 -5.18 0.71 -5.56
N THR A 620 -5.08 1.62 -6.53
CA THR A 620 -4.88 1.30 -7.96
C THR A 620 -3.83 2.21 -8.58
N ASP A 621 -3.30 1.82 -9.76
CA ASP A 621 -2.22 2.51 -10.46
C ASP A 621 -0.99 2.76 -9.57
N GLN A 622 -0.62 1.76 -8.76
CA GLN A 622 0.46 1.92 -7.81
C GLN A 622 1.80 2.08 -8.52
N THR A 623 2.46 3.19 -8.25
CA THR A 623 3.89 3.37 -8.50
C THR A 623 4.61 3.54 -7.16
N PRO A 624 5.95 3.64 -7.15
CA PRO A 624 6.69 3.95 -5.94
C PRO A 624 6.39 5.33 -5.35
N TYR A 625 5.75 6.22 -6.10
CA TYR A 625 5.54 7.62 -5.71
C TYR A 625 4.06 7.97 -5.62
N ASP A 626 3.22 7.42 -6.51
CA ASP A 626 1.81 7.79 -6.60
C ASP A 626 0.88 6.58 -6.72
N PHE A 627 -0.37 6.76 -6.28
CA PHE A 627 -1.44 5.79 -6.43
C PHE A 627 -2.81 6.44 -6.21
N TRP A 628 -3.86 5.81 -6.70
CA TRP A 628 -5.24 6.15 -6.38
C TRP A 628 -5.71 5.44 -5.12
N VAL A 629 -6.45 6.15 -4.28
CA VAL A 629 -7.25 5.59 -3.18
C VAL A 629 -8.68 5.40 -3.69
N ARG A 630 -9.22 4.20 -3.51
CA ARG A 630 -10.63 3.90 -3.84
C ARG A 630 -11.58 4.74 -2.97
N GLY A 631 -12.66 5.25 -3.57
CA GLY A 631 -13.66 6.03 -2.85
C GLY A 631 -14.31 5.25 -1.70
N GLU A 632 -14.59 5.94 -0.59
CA GLU A 632 -15.18 5.36 0.64
C GLU A 632 -14.38 4.17 1.23
N LYS A 633 -13.07 4.12 0.97
CA LYS A 633 -12.18 3.07 1.45
C LYS A 633 -10.93 3.64 2.09
N THR A 634 -10.34 2.81 2.95
CA THR A 634 -9.06 3.06 3.59
C THR A 634 -8.00 2.16 2.99
N VAL A 635 -6.93 2.77 2.48
CA VAL A 635 -5.68 2.11 2.13
C VAL A 635 -4.80 2.04 3.38
N GLU A 636 -4.41 0.82 3.75
CA GLU A 636 -3.41 0.54 4.78
C GLU A 636 -2.11 0.12 4.11
N MET A 637 -1.03 0.82 4.43
CA MET A 637 0.29 0.57 3.86
C MET A 637 1.41 0.89 4.85
N ALA A 638 2.66 0.65 4.45
CA ALA A 638 3.83 1.10 5.17
C ALA A 638 4.90 1.63 4.20
N VAL A 639 5.61 2.66 4.65
CA VAL A 639 6.77 3.22 3.96
C VAL A 639 8.03 2.76 4.69
N ARG A 640 8.94 2.12 3.96
CA ARG A 640 10.29 1.82 4.45
C ARG A 640 11.28 2.75 3.78
N LEU A 641 12.02 3.51 4.58
CA LEU A 641 13.06 4.41 4.08
C LEU A 641 14.43 3.74 4.17
N SER A 642 15.25 3.89 3.13
CA SER A 642 16.62 3.37 3.14
C SER A 642 17.58 4.22 3.97
N TYR A 643 17.26 5.50 4.15
CA TYR A 643 17.99 6.45 4.97
C TYR A 643 17.05 7.12 5.96
N PRO A 644 17.52 7.48 7.16
CA PRO A 644 16.75 8.29 8.09
C PRO A 644 16.33 9.61 7.42
N ARG A 645 15.08 10.01 7.65
CA ARG A 645 14.51 11.28 7.20
C ARG A 645 13.71 11.86 8.35
N ASP A 646 13.71 13.19 8.44
CA ASP A 646 12.96 13.89 9.48
C ASP A 646 11.47 13.98 9.14
N TYR A 647 11.15 14.04 7.84
CA TYR A 647 9.79 14.28 7.35
C TYR A 647 9.40 13.33 6.22
N LEU A 648 8.09 13.06 6.15
CA LEU A 648 7.42 12.47 4.99
C LEU A 648 6.37 13.45 4.48
N THR A 649 6.46 13.76 3.19
CA THR A 649 5.49 14.61 2.49
C THR A 649 4.45 13.73 1.81
N VAL A 650 3.18 14.02 2.04
CA VAL A 650 2.03 13.35 1.42
C VAL A 650 1.20 14.40 0.69
N THR A 651 1.20 14.34 -0.63
CA THR A 651 0.39 15.22 -1.50
C THR A 651 -0.89 14.49 -1.87
N ILE A 652 -2.03 15.12 -1.61
CA ILE A 652 -3.35 14.58 -1.94
C ILE A 652 -4.00 15.47 -2.98
N LYS A 653 -4.44 14.87 -4.08
CA LYS A 653 -5.24 15.52 -5.12
C LYS A 653 -6.67 14.97 -5.05
N ASN A 654 -7.63 15.87 -4.86
CA ASN A 654 -9.04 15.51 -4.80
C ASN A 654 -9.61 15.18 -6.18
N GLY A 655 -10.70 14.43 -6.20
CA GLY A 655 -11.59 14.32 -7.36
C GLY A 655 -12.35 15.62 -7.66
N PRO A 656 -13.29 15.57 -8.62
CA PRO A 656 -14.19 16.68 -8.94
C PRO A 656 -15.37 16.83 -7.97
N ILE A 657 -15.53 15.91 -7.01
CA ILE A 657 -16.56 15.97 -5.97
C ILE A 657 -15.86 16.33 -4.66
N GLY A 658 -16.50 17.15 -3.84
CA GLY A 658 -16.00 17.46 -2.49
C GLY A 658 -15.75 16.19 -1.69
N ASN A 659 -14.65 16.16 -0.94
CA ASN A 659 -14.17 14.96 -0.27
C ASN A 659 -13.54 15.31 1.08
N GLN A 660 -13.56 14.35 1.98
CA GLN A 660 -12.73 14.39 3.19
C GLN A 660 -11.71 13.26 3.10
N VAL A 661 -10.45 13.57 3.37
CA VAL A 661 -9.38 12.58 3.38
C VAL A 661 -8.64 12.62 4.71
N ASP A 662 -8.61 11.50 5.41
CA ASP A 662 -7.81 11.34 6.63
C ASP A 662 -6.51 10.63 6.28
N VAL A 663 -5.38 11.22 6.67
CA VAL A 663 -4.05 10.65 6.50
C VAL A 663 -3.41 10.44 7.87
N THR A 664 -3.06 9.20 8.17
CA THR A 664 -2.30 8.82 9.36
C THR A 664 -0.92 8.34 8.95
N VAL A 665 0.15 8.95 9.48
CA VAL A 665 1.53 8.50 9.32
C VAL A 665 2.15 8.31 10.70
N ALA A 666 2.72 7.13 10.97
CA ALA A 666 3.37 6.80 12.25
C ALA A 666 2.51 7.08 13.51
N GLY A 667 1.18 7.03 13.36
CA GLY A 667 0.21 7.29 14.44
C GLY A 667 -0.29 8.74 14.53
N SER A 668 0.35 9.69 13.85
CA SER A 668 -0.11 11.07 13.74
C SER A 668 -1.14 11.18 12.61
N THR A 669 -2.33 11.71 12.89
CA THR A 669 -3.41 11.84 11.89
C THR A 669 -3.67 13.30 11.58
N GLN A 670 -3.78 13.63 10.29
CA GLN A 670 -4.26 14.91 9.78
C GLN A 670 -5.45 14.67 8.85
N THR A 671 -6.45 15.53 8.93
CA THR A 671 -7.68 15.44 8.14
C THR A 671 -7.77 16.65 7.23
N VAL A 672 -8.08 16.40 5.97
CA VAL A 672 -8.18 17.42 4.93
C VAL A 672 -9.59 17.39 4.36
N HIS A 673 -10.21 18.56 4.30
CA HIS A 673 -11.50 18.76 3.64
C HIS A 673 -11.24 19.47 2.31
N PHE A 674 -11.77 18.89 1.24
CA PHE A 674 -11.69 19.42 -0.11
C PHE A 674 -13.07 19.93 -0.51
N GLY A 675 -13.16 21.25 -0.68
CA GLY A 675 -14.37 21.92 -1.20
C GLY A 675 -14.27 22.22 -2.69
N ARG A 676 -13.05 22.28 -3.24
CA ARG A 676 -12.77 22.64 -4.64
C ARG A 676 -12.51 21.39 -5.49
N GLN A 677 -12.88 21.47 -6.77
CA GLN A 677 -12.59 20.41 -7.74
C GLN A 677 -11.08 20.32 -7.99
N GLN A 678 -10.54 19.09 -8.06
CA GLN A 678 -9.13 18.84 -8.38
C GLN A 678 -8.11 19.51 -7.44
N GLU A 679 -8.57 19.97 -6.27
CA GLU A 679 -7.76 20.66 -5.29
C GLU A 679 -6.63 19.78 -4.76
N ILE A 680 -5.46 20.38 -4.60
CA ILE A 680 -4.25 19.71 -4.14
C ILE A 680 -3.88 20.26 -2.75
N ARG A 681 -3.58 19.35 -1.84
CA ARG A 681 -3.15 19.65 -0.47
C ARG A 681 -1.91 18.83 -0.14
N GLN A 682 -0.88 19.51 0.35
CA GLN A 682 0.36 18.88 0.77
C GLN A 682 0.41 18.82 2.30
N LEU A 683 0.62 17.62 2.82
CA LEU A 683 0.73 17.35 4.24
C LEU A 683 2.16 16.95 4.55
N ILE A 684 2.66 17.38 5.70
CA ILE A 684 3.97 16.99 6.20
C ILE A 684 3.81 16.28 7.53
N PHE A 685 4.54 15.17 7.68
CA PHE A 685 4.52 14.35 8.89
C PHE A 685 5.94 14.17 9.42
N PRO A 686 6.22 14.51 10.69
CA PRO A 686 7.49 14.19 11.32
C PRO A 686 7.63 12.68 11.53
N LEU A 687 8.82 12.15 11.30
CA LEU A 687 9.13 10.72 11.33
C LEU A 687 9.80 10.26 12.62
N ASP A 688 9.29 10.72 13.77
CA ASP A 688 9.90 10.46 15.08
C ASP A 688 9.68 9.01 15.60
N LYS A 689 8.66 8.31 15.08
CA LYS A 689 8.19 7.01 15.62
C LYS A 689 8.18 5.92 14.55
N GLY A 690 9.37 5.49 14.13
CA GLY A 690 9.57 4.34 13.26
C GLY A 690 9.49 3.00 14.00
N VAL A 691 9.03 1.96 13.31
CA VAL A 691 9.22 0.57 13.75
C VAL A 691 10.58 0.10 13.24
N PRO A 692 11.49 -0.38 14.11
CA PRO A 692 12.81 -0.81 13.70
C PRO A 692 12.75 -2.03 12.77
N TYR A 693 13.50 -1.98 11.67
CA TYR A 693 13.58 -3.03 10.67
C TYR A 693 15.02 -3.18 10.14
N PHE A 694 15.77 -4.12 10.71
CA PHE A 694 17.21 -4.29 10.45
C PHE A 694 17.99 -2.98 10.65
N LYS A 695 18.58 -2.43 9.59
CA LYS A 695 19.33 -1.16 9.59
C LYS A 695 18.48 0.06 9.22
N THR A 696 17.17 -0.12 9.03
CA THR A 696 16.23 0.88 8.53
C THR A 696 15.01 0.98 9.44
N GLU A 697 14.16 1.96 9.20
CA GLU A 697 12.88 2.12 9.90
C GLU A 697 11.70 1.99 8.94
N VAL A 698 10.55 1.61 9.51
CA VAL A 698 9.29 1.40 8.81
C VAL A 698 8.22 2.26 9.46
N TYR A 699 7.50 3.02 8.65
CA TYR A 699 6.44 3.92 9.09
C TYR A 699 5.09 3.43 8.54
N PRO A 700 4.14 3.04 9.40
CA PRO A 700 2.80 2.69 8.95
C PRO A 700 2.07 3.93 8.46
N VAL A 701 1.36 3.79 7.34
CA VAL A 701 0.55 4.85 6.73
C VAL A 701 -0.86 4.34 6.47
N LYS A 702 -1.88 5.13 6.84
CA LYS A 702 -3.28 4.88 6.51
C LYS A 702 -3.86 6.10 5.82
N ILE A 703 -4.57 5.89 4.73
CA ILE A 703 -5.24 6.96 3.99
C ILE A 703 -6.69 6.56 3.75
N CYS A 704 -7.63 7.33 4.29
CA CYS A 704 -9.06 7.10 4.15
C CYS A 704 -9.68 8.20 3.32
N SER A 705 -10.32 7.83 2.21
CA SER A 705 -11.16 8.74 1.44
C SER A 705 -12.63 8.51 1.81
N HIS A 706 -13.35 9.55 2.20
CA HIS A 706 -14.74 9.46 2.68
C HIS A 706 -15.79 9.59 1.58
N SER A 707 -15.39 9.96 0.36
CA SER A 707 -16.26 10.00 -0.82
C SER A 707 -15.52 9.47 -2.05
N GLY A 708 -16.23 9.34 -3.17
CA GLY A 708 -15.62 9.00 -4.44
C GLY A 708 -16.54 9.22 -5.62
N PHE A 709 -15.98 9.06 -6.82
CA PHE A 709 -16.63 9.30 -8.10
C PHE A 709 -16.21 8.25 -9.12
N VAL A 710 -16.99 8.13 -10.20
CA VAL A 710 -16.65 7.26 -11.34
C VAL A 710 -16.40 8.17 -12.53
N PRO A 711 -15.15 8.34 -13.01
CA PRO A 711 -14.83 9.32 -14.04
C PRO A 711 -15.71 9.23 -15.29
N LYS A 712 -16.03 8.00 -15.72
CA LYS A 712 -16.94 7.73 -16.85
C LYS A 712 -18.31 8.40 -16.75
N PHE A 713 -18.83 8.62 -15.55
CA PHE A 713 -20.17 9.17 -15.30
C PHE A 713 -20.15 10.58 -14.72
N THR A 714 -18.97 11.19 -14.58
CA THR A 714 -18.83 12.53 -14.01
C THR A 714 -18.55 13.54 -15.11
N ALA A 715 -19.45 14.53 -15.24
CA ALA A 715 -19.33 15.58 -16.25
C ALA A 715 -18.04 16.40 -16.07
N GLY A 716 -17.49 16.90 -17.17
CA GLY A 716 -16.31 17.79 -17.18
C GLY A 716 -14.95 17.12 -17.06
N ILE A 717 -14.85 15.81 -16.77
CA ILE A 717 -13.55 15.11 -16.65
C ILE A 717 -13.02 14.62 -18.01
N GLY A 718 -13.91 14.14 -18.89
CA GLY A 718 -13.54 13.61 -20.21
C GLY A 718 -12.75 12.29 -20.20
N LEU A 719 -12.81 11.50 -19.11
CA LEU A 719 -12.13 10.21 -18.98
C LEU A 719 -13.12 9.03 -19.02
N ASP A 720 -12.89 8.04 -19.90
CA ASP A 720 -13.64 6.77 -19.95
C ASP A 720 -13.07 5.74 -18.96
N ASP A 721 -13.08 6.07 -17.67
CA ASP A 721 -12.59 5.20 -16.58
C ASP A 721 -13.76 4.75 -15.68
N PRO A 722 -14.06 3.43 -15.60
CA PRO A 722 -15.18 2.89 -14.81
C PRO A 722 -14.86 2.66 -13.32
N ARG A 723 -13.66 3.00 -12.84
CA ARG A 723 -13.25 2.76 -11.45
C ARG A 723 -13.89 3.77 -10.47
N TYR A 724 -14.14 3.34 -9.23
CA TYR A 724 -14.64 4.21 -8.16
C TYR A 724 -13.47 4.85 -7.40
N LEU A 725 -13.06 6.04 -7.84
CA LEU A 725 -11.87 6.76 -7.36
C LEU A 725 -12.26 7.74 -6.25
N GLY A 726 -11.41 7.88 -5.22
CA GLY A 726 -11.60 8.85 -4.13
C GLY A 726 -10.66 10.05 -4.29
N CYS A 727 -9.38 9.83 -4.01
CA CYS A 727 -8.32 10.82 -4.18
C CYS A 727 -7.05 10.16 -4.72
N ARG A 728 -6.20 10.95 -5.38
CA ARG A 728 -4.86 10.51 -5.78
C ARG A 728 -3.86 10.97 -4.74
N VAL A 729 -2.97 10.08 -4.35
CA VAL A 729 -1.95 10.34 -3.34
C VAL A 729 -0.58 10.24 -4.00
N SER A 730 0.30 11.18 -3.67
CA SER A 730 1.73 11.13 -3.96
C SER A 730 2.53 11.21 -2.64
N ILE A 731 3.60 10.43 -2.54
CA ILE A 731 4.44 10.30 -1.36
C ILE A 731 5.88 10.62 -1.72
N SER A 732 6.48 11.53 -0.95
CA SER A 732 7.89 11.89 -1.09
C SER A 732 8.61 11.90 0.26
N SER A 733 9.85 11.40 0.22
CA SER A 733 10.83 11.51 1.31
C SER A 733 12.02 12.38 0.92
N ASN A 734 11.85 13.23 -0.10
CA ASN A 734 12.86 14.18 -0.55
C ASN A 734 12.93 15.37 0.43
N LEU A 735 14.16 15.78 0.78
CA LEU A 735 14.41 16.92 1.65
C LEU A 735 13.91 18.23 1.01
N PHE A 736 14.01 18.35 -0.32
CA PHE A 736 13.52 19.52 -1.03
C PHE A 736 12.00 19.67 -0.91
N ASP A 737 11.26 18.58 -1.13
CA ASP A 737 9.79 18.59 -1.05
C ASP A 737 9.33 18.89 0.38
N ALA A 738 10.01 18.36 1.40
CA ALA A 738 9.76 18.71 2.79
C ALA A 738 10.03 20.21 3.05
N GLY A 739 11.17 20.73 2.59
CA GLY A 739 11.53 22.14 2.71
C GLY A 739 10.52 23.08 2.06
N LYS A 740 10.11 22.77 0.83
CA LYS A 740 9.07 23.52 0.09
C LYS A 740 7.75 23.58 0.87
N VAL A 741 7.23 22.42 1.29
CA VAL A 741 5.97 22.35 2.03
C VAL A 741 6.05 23.10 3.37
N LEU A 742 7.19 23.03 4.06
CA LEU A 742 7.40 23.79 5.30
C LEU A 742 7.38 25.31 5.07
N VAL A 743 7.91 25.80 3.93
CA VAL A 743 7.79 27.22 3.56
C VAL A 743 6.33 27.59 3.35
N GLU A 744 5.59 26.79 2.58
CA GLU A 744 4.17 27.04 2.27
C GLU A 744 3.27 27.01 3.53
N GLN A 745 3.64 26.22 4.54
CA GLN A 745 2.94 26.15 5.83
C GLN A 745 3.42 27.20 6.85
N GLY A 746 4.40 28.03 6.51
CA GLY A 746 4.94 29.08 7.41
C GLY A 746 5.92 28.58 8.46
N HIS A 747 6.37 27.32 8.39
CA HIS A 747 7.36 26.72 9.29
C HIS A 747 8.80 27.04 8.85
N PHE A 748 9.11 28.33 8.74
CA PHE A 748 10.30 28.83 8.05
C PHE A 748 11.64 28.36 8.64
N GLN A 749 11.74 28.21 9.96
CA GLN A 749 12.97 27.74 10.62
C GLN A 749 13.31 26.30 10.22
N GLN A 750 12.32 25.40 10.26
CA GLN A 750 12.49 24.01 9.84
C GLN A 750 12.72 23.92 8.34
N ALA A 751 12.02 24.73 7.55
CA ALA A 751 12.23 24.81 6.10
C ALA A 751 13.69 25.17 5.76
N MET A 752 14.23 26.19 6.42
CA MET A 752 15.62 26.65 6.24
C MET A 752 16.61 25.50 6.51
N GLU A 753 16.44 24.75 7.60
CA GLU A 753 17.32 23.63 7.95
C GLU A 753 17.31 22.52 6.88
N GLN A 754 16.12 22.14 6.39
CA GLN A 754 15.98 21.12 5.35
C GLN A 754 16.54 21.58 4.00
N LEU A 755 16.30 22.84 3.61
CA LEU A 755 16.78 23.42 2.36
C LEU A 755 18.31 23.61 2.36
N GLN A 756 18.90 24.02 3.49
CA GLN A 756 20.36 24.04 3.65
C GLN A 756 20.97 22.65 3.53
N ALA A 757 20.30 21.61 4.08
CA ALA A 757 20.75 20.24 3.93
C ALA A 757 20.72 19.77 2.45
N VAL A 758 19.72 20.20 1.66
CA VAL A 758 19.70 19.97 0.20
C VAL A 758 20.90 20.62 -0.46
N LEU A 759 21.16 21.91 -0.19
CA LEU A 759 22.24 22.67 -0.82
C LEU A 759 23.65 22.20 -0.43
N ASN A 760 23.81 21.61 0.76
CA ASN A 760 25.06 20.97 1.15
C ASN A 760 25.42 19.76 0.26
N VAL A 761 24.41 19.05 -0.27
CA VAL A 761 24.59 17.90 -1.16
C VAL A 761 24.56 18.31 -2.63
N TYR A 762 23.68 19.26 -2.98
CA TYR A 762 23.47 19.77 -4.32
C TYR A 762 23.59 21.30 -4.36
N PRO A 763 24.83 21.84 -4.36
CA PRO A 763 25.05 23.29 -4.30
C PRO A 763 24.51 24.09 -5.49
N LEU A 764 24.23 23.41 -6.61
CA LEU A 764 23.75 24.03 -7.85
C LEU A 764 22.21 23.97 -7.99
N HIS A 765 21.49 23.64 -6.92
CA HIS A 765 20.04 23.44 -6.96
C HIS A 765 19.27 24.77 -6.88
N ALA A 766 19.02 25.40 -8.03
CA ALA A 766 18.39 26.74 -8.13
C ALA A 766 17.07 26.88 -7.35
N GLN A 767 16.18 25.88 -7.44
CA GLN A 767 14.89 25.92 -6.72
C GLN A 767 15.08 25.89 -5.19
N ALA A 768 16.09 25.20 -4.67
CA ALA A 768 16.31 25.10 -3.22
C ALA A 768 16.84 26.44 -2.66
N GLU A 769 17.69 27.15 -3.41
CA GLU A 769 18.07 28.54 -3.08
C GLU A 769 16.87 29.49 -3.12
N TYR A 770 15.97 29.35 -4.10
CA TYR A 770 14.75 30.15 -4.15
C TYR A 770 13.87 29.95 -2.89
N TYR A 771 13.55 28.70 -2.55
CA TYR A 771 12.75 28.42 -1.35
C TYR A 771 13.49 28.79 -0.06
N LEU A 772 14.83 28.74 -0.04
CA LEU A 772 15.63 29.21 1.09
C LEU A 772 15.49 30.73 1.26
N GLY A 773 15.48 31.49 0.16
CA GLY A 773 15.17 32.92 0.16
C GLY A 773 13.78 33.23 0.72
N ARG A 774 12.76 32.45 0.31
CA ARG A 774 11.39 32.56 0.87
C ARG A 774 11.35 32.26 2.36
N ALA A 775 12.08 31.24 2.82
CA ALA A 775 12.21 30.92 4.24
C ALA A 775 12.85 32.07 5.03
N TYR A 776 13.91 32.69 4.50
CA TYR A 776 14.55 33.84 5.13
C TYR A 776 13.64 35.07 5.20
N LEU A 777 12.86 35.36 4.16
CA LEU A 777 11.84 36.43 4.21
C LEU A 777 10.82 36.17 5.32
N GLY A 778 10.33 34.93 5.43
CA GLY A 778 9.41 34.52 6.49
C GLY A 778 10.00 34.64 7.91
N LEU A 779 11.32 34.48 8.05
CA LEU A 779 12.08 34.70 9.29
C LEU A 779 12.46 36.17 9.53
N GLN A 780 11.98 37.10 8.70
CA GLN A 780 12.33 38.53 8.76
C GLN A 780 13.84 38.79 8.62
N ARG A 781 14.53 38.04 7.75
CA ARG A 781 15.97 38.19 7.43
C ARG A 781 16.14 38.59 5.96
N PRO A 782 15.79 39.84 5.59
CA PRO A 782 15.73 40.24 4.19
C PRO A 782 17.09 40.29 3.49
N GLU A 783 18.20 40.53 4.20
CA GLU A 783 19.56 40.50 3.64
C GLU A 783 19.94 39.09 3.17
N ASP A 784 19.70 38.09 4.03
CA ASP A 784 19.98 36.69 3.71
C ASP A 784 19.06 36.17 2.58
N ALA A 785 17.80 36.63 2.58
CA ALA A 785 16.85 36.33 1.52
C ALA A 785 17.32 36.88 0.17
N GLN A 786 17.72 38.15 0.12
CA GLN A 786 18.23 38.80 -1.09
C GLN A 786 19.46 38.04 -1.62
N ALA A 787 20.39 37.68 -0.73
CA ALA A 787 21.57 36.88 -1.10
C ALA A 787 21.19 35.50 -1.69
N ALA A 788 20.20 34.82 -1.12
CA ALA A 788 19.71 33.54 -1.63
C ALA A 788 19.02 33.67 -2.99
N PHE A 789 18.18 34.69 -3.21
CA PHE A 789 17.56 34.91 -4.51
C PHE A 789 18.56 35.30 -5.60
N LEU A 790 19.59 36.09 -5.26
CA LEU A 790 20.66 36.41 -6.20
C LEU A 790 21.48 35.16 -6.59
N ARG A 791 21.72 34.24 -5.63
CA ARG A 791 22.30 32.92 -5.95
C ARG A 791 21.37 32.09 -6.82
N ALA A 792 20.07 32.05 -6.52
CA ALA A 792 19.10 31.36 -7.35
C ALA A 792 19.08 31.91 -8.79
N LYS A 793 19.16 33.24 -8.96
CA LYS A 793 19.29 33.91 -10.27
C LYS A 793 20.53 33.42 -11.03
N ALA A 794 21.69 33.38 -10.36
CA ALA A 794 22.94 32.90 -10.96
C ALA A 794 22.91 31.40 -11.34
N LEU A 795 22.05 30.60 -10.71
CA LEU A 795 21.92 29.17 -11.01
C LEU A 795 20.86 28.85 -12.09
N LEU A 796 20.14 29.85 -12.61
CA LEU A 796 19.12 29.64 -13.64
C LEU A 796 19.67 29.01 -14.93
N PRO A 797 20.86 29.37 -15.46
CA PRO A 797 21.43 28.69 -16.63
C PRO A 797 21.66 27.18 -16.40
N ASN A 798 22.09 26.81 -15.19
CA ASN A 798 22.28 25.41 -14.82
C ASN A 798 20.94 24.66 -14.75
N PHE A 799 19.95 25.27 -14.10
CA PHE A 799 18.58 24.74 -14.05
C PHE A 799 17.99 24.57 -15.45
N GLN A 800 18.28 25.48 -16.36
CA GLN A 800 17.86 25.41 -17.76
C GLN A 800 18.46 24.20 -18.49
N ALA A 801 19.77 23.97 -18.32
CA ALA A 801 20.46 22.83 -18.91
C ALA A 801 19.88 21.50 -18.39
N GLU A 802 19.58 21.42 -17.10
CA GLU A 802 18.93 20.26 -16.46
C GLU A 802 17.51 20.03 -16.97
N PHE A 803 16.69 21.08 -17.03
CA PHE A 803 15.33 21.04 -17.55
C PHE A 803 15.29 20.46 -18.97
N TRP A 804 16.13 20.97 -19.88
CA TRP A 804 16.16 20.49 -21.26
C TRP A 804 16.80 19.11 -21.41
N ALA A 805 17.78 18.76 -20.59
CA ALA A 805 18.32 17.40 -20.55
C ALA A 805 17.23 16.39 -20.16
N TYR A 806 16.38 16.75 -19.19
CA TYR A 806 15.24 15.95 -18.78
C TYR A 806 14.21 15.82 -19.90
N CYS A 807 13.77 16.94 -20.50
CA CYS A 807 12.82 16.94 -21.62
C CYS A 807 13.30 16.09 -22.81
N ARG A 808 14.61 16.12 -23.14
CA ARG A 808 15.19 15.27 -24.19
C ARG A 808 15.18 13.78 -23.85
N SER A 809 15.36 13.43 -22.58
CA SER A 809 15.37 12.03 -22.12
C SER A 809 14.03 11.31 -22.33
N LEU A 810 12.92 12.05 -22.40
CA LEU A 810 11.56 11.54 -22.47
C LEU A 810 11.07 11.18 -23.91
N LYS A 811 11.90 11.37 -24.95
CA LYS A 811 11.73 10.82 -26.32
C LYS A 811 10.31 10.91 -26.96
N LYS A 812 9.72 12.11 -27.03
CA LYS A 812 8.70 12.51 -28.03
C LYS A 812 8.83 14.01 -28.30
N ASP A 813 9.28 14.37 -29.51
CA ASP A 813 9.31 15.71 -30.14
C ASP A 813 9.38 16.99 -29.27
N CYS A 814 10.22 17.04 -28.24
CA CYS A 814 10.70 18.31 -27.70
C CYS A 814 11.75 18.86 -28.67
N ARG A 815 11.35 19.55 -29.75
CA ARG A 815 12.31 20.30 -30.58
C ARG A 815 12.45 21.72 -30.02
N PRO A 816 13.48 22.02 -29.19
CA PRO A 816 13.94 23.38 -29.15
C PRO A 816 14.41 23.72 -30.58
N LYS A 817 13.90 24.81 -31.18
CA LYS A 817 14.65 25.44 -32.28
C LYS A 817 16.05 25.67 -31.74
N GLU A 818 17.09 25.27 -32.47
CA GLU A 818 18.48 25.43 -32.04
C GLU A 818 18.72 26.88 -31.59
N PHE A 819 18.91 27.07 -30.29
CA PHE A 819 19.29 28.36 -29.75
C PHE A 819 20.81 28.40 -29.64
N PRO A 820 21.44 29.57 -29.90
CA PRO A 820 22.88 29.73 -29.76
C PRO A 820 23.31 29.38 -28.34
N HIS A 821 24.58 28.99 -28.22
CA HIS A 821 25.25 28.71 -26.95
C HIS A 821 24.87 29.68 -25.81
N PRO A 822 24.84 29.21 -24.55
CA PRO A 822 24.59 30.06 -23.40
C PRO A 822 25.53 31.28 -23.47
N PRO A 823 25.02 32.51 -23.23
CA PRO A 823 25.92 33.64 -23.09
C PRO A 823 26.89 33.34 -21.94
N ASP A 824 28.19 33.54 -22.18
CA ASP A 824 29.13 33.79 -21.08
C ASP A 824 28.51 34.93 -20.24
N GLU A 825 28.15 34.64 -18.99
CA GLU A 825 27.29 35.47 -18.13
C GLU A 825 27.67 36.96 -18.10
N PRO A 826 26.65 37.81 -17.91
CA PRO A 826 26.71 38.78 -16.83
C PRO A 826 25.56 38.57 -15.83
N LEU A 827 25.85 38.71 -14.53
CA LEU A 827 24.87 38.76 -13.43
C LEU A 827 23.72 39.79 -13.64
N GLU A 828 23.86 40.68 -14.63
CA GLU A 828 22.92 41.74 -14.99
C GLU A 828 21.88 41.36 -16.04
N ALA A 829 21.83 40.10 -16.50
CA ALA A 829 20.81 39.65 -17.46
C ALA A 829 19.38 39.99 -16.98
N SER A 830 18.57 40.50 -17.91
CA SER A 830 17.17 40.87 -17.70
C SER A 830 16.28 39.64 -17.55
N LEU A 831 15.10 39.79 -16.93
CA LEU A 831 14.16 38.68 -16.77
C LEU A 831 13.75 38.05 -18.11
N ASP A 832 13.53 38.87 -19.15
CA ASP A 832 13.21 38.41 -20.51
C ASP A 832 14.31 37.48 -21.07
N GLU A 833 15.58 37.88 -20.95
CA GLU A 833 16.73 37.09 -21.41
C GLU A 833 16.91 35.77 -20.66
N LEU A 834 16.53 35.71 -19.39
CA LEU A 834 16.60 34.50 -18.56
C LEU A 834 15.39 33.57 -18.75
N LEU A 835 14.25 34.09 -19.19
CA LEU A 835 13.04 33.32 -19.48
C LEU A 835 13.02 32.74 -20.90
N GLU A 836 13.52 33.50 -21.87
CA GLU A 836 13.62 33.12 -23.28
C GLU A 836 14.16 31.68 -23.48
N PRO A 837 15.20 31.23 -22.75
CA PRO A 837 15.75 29.90 -22.91
C PRO A 837 14.88 28.77 -22.33
N PHE A 838 13.84 29.08 -21.53
CA PHE A 838 12.82 28.14 -21.04
C PHE A 838 11.54 28.15 -21.89
N ARG A 839 11.44 29.06 -22.86
CA ARG A 839 10.23 29.28 -23.64
C ARG A 839 9.92 28.09 -24.55
N ILE A 840 8.74 27.53 -24.36
CA ILE A 840 8.14 26.58 -25.30
C ILE A 840 7.04 27.33 -26.04
N ARG A 841 7.20 27.49 -27.36
CA ARG A 841 6.28 28.24 -28.20
C ARG A 841 5.53 27.32 -29.14
N PHE A 842 4.22 27.56 -29.23
CA PHE A 842 3.32 26.87 -30.12
C PHE A 842 2.56 27.89 -30.97
N GLU A 843 2.55 27.70 -32.28
CA GLU A 843 1.71 28.49 -33.18
C GLU A 843 0.36 27.78 -33.32
N ALA A 844 -0.74 28.54 -33.28
CA ALA A 844 -2.10 27.97 -33.24
C ALA A 844 -2.41 27.12 -34.48
N GLU A 845 -1.88 27.50 -35.64
CA GLU A 845 -2.11 26.82 -36.92
C GLU A 845 -1.49 25.42 -37.01
N ASP A 846 -0.48 25.12 -36.19
CA ASP A 846 0.20 23.82 -36.15
C ASP A 846 -0.61 22.74 -35.41
N PHE A 847 -1.69 23.15 -34.74
CA PHE A 847 -2.52 22.29 -33.91
C PHE A 847 -3.79 21.77 -34.59
N LEU A 848 -4.44 20.82 -33.92
CA LEU A 848 -5.73 20.28 -34.35
C LEU A 848 -6.85 21.23 -33.88
N PHE A 849 -7.93 21.27 -34.64
CA PHE A 849 -9.14 22.00 -34.28
C PHE A 849 -10.36 21.22 -34.78
N SER A 850 -11.46 21.32 -34.04
CA SER A 850 -12.76 20.71 -34.38
C SER A 850 -13.71 21.70 -35.05
N THR A 851 -13.43 22.99 -34.90
CA THR A 851 -14.20 24.11 -35.46
C THR A 851 -13.27 25.29 -35.76
N GLY A 852 -13.68 26.24 -36.61
CA GLY A 852 -12.86 27.36 -37.07
C GLY A 852 -12.18 27.11 -38.41
N GLU A 853 -11.43 28.11 -38.88
CA GLU A 853 -10.62 28.01 -40.10
C GLU A 853 -9.26 28.71 -39.94
N ARG A 854 -8.28 28.34 -40.78
CA ARG A 854 -6.95 28.98 -40.79
C ARG A 854 -6.97 30.19 -41.70
N ILE A 855 -6.59 31.36 -41.18
CA ILE A 855 -6.60 32.63 -41.91
C ILE A 855 -5.20 33.24 -41.89
N GLU A 856 -4.83 33.93 -42.96
CA GLU A 856 -3.59 34.72 -43.02
C GLU A 856 -3.85 36.14 -42.50
N LEU A 857 -3.13 36.54 -41.45
CA LEU A 857 -3.23 37.87 -40.86
C LEU A 857 -1.82 38.48 -40.73
N PRO A 858 -1.58 39.72 -41.20
CA PRO A 858 -0.28 40.37 -41.11
C PRO A 858 0.25 40.54 -39.69
N ASP A 859 -0.65 40.70 -38.72
CA ASP A 859 -0.33 40.98 -37.31
C ASP A 859 -0.10 39.69 -36.48
N ALA A 860 -0.22 38.52 -37.12
CA ALA A 860 -0.01 37.21 -36.53
C ALA A 860 1.48 36.86 -36.45
N SER A 861 1.90 36.10 -35.43
CA SER A 861 3.31 35.84 -35.20
C SER A 861 4.03 35.10 -36.32
N HIS A 862 3.31 34.23 -37.02
CA HIS A 862 3.80 33.48 -38.17
C HIS A 862 2.97 33.76 -39.45
N GLY A 863 2.21 34.86 -39.44
CA GLY A 863 1.35 35.27 -40.55
C GLY A 863 0.07 34.44 -40.70
N LYS A 864 -0.19 33.48 -39.81
CA LYS A 864 -1.38 32.63 -39.79
C LYS A 864 -1.98 32.54 -38.39
N VAL A 865 -3.29 32.30 -38.35
CA VAL A 865 -4.08 32.13 -37.11
C VAL A 865 -5.15 31.07 -37.32
N VAL A 866 -5.78 30.64 -36.23
CA VAL A 866 -7.04 29.90 -36.28
C VAL A 866 -8.17 30.79 -35.78
N GLU A 867 -9.17 31.04 -36.61
CA GLU A 867 -10.29 31.94 -36.31
C GLU A 867 -11.63 31.20 -36.32
N PHE A 868 -12.46 31.54 -35.33
CA PHE A 868 -13.86 31.15 -35.24
C PHE A 868 -14.75 32.33 -35.60
N HIS A 869 -15.74 32.10 -36.46
CA HIS A 869 -16.75 33.09 -36.84
C HIS A 869 -18.15 32.62 -36.41
N PRO A 870 -18.88 33.38 -35.57
CA PRO A 870 -20.24 33.07 -35.16
C PRO A 870 -21.18 32.88 -36.35
N GLY A 871 -22.02 31.86 -36.32
CA GLY A 871 -23.00 31.57 -37.39
C GLY A 871 -22.43 30.85 -38.63
N GLN A 872 -21.12 30.94 -38.89
CA GLN A 872 -20.44 30.15 -39.93
C GLN A 872 -19.93 28.81 -39.38
N HIS A 873 -19.41 28.81 -38.15
CA HIS A 873 -18.79 27.65 -37.51
C HIS A 873 -19.62 27.17 -36.30
N SER A 874 -19.65 25.86 -36.04
CA SER A 874 -20.34 25.29 -34.86
C SER A 874 -19.46 25.39 -33.60
N PRO A 875 -20.01 25.59 -32.39
CA PRO A 875 -19.21 25.62 -31.16
C PRO A 875 -18.39 24.34 -30.94
N GLY A 876 -17.22 24.46 -30.32
CA GLY A 876 -16.31 23.33 -30.08
C GLY A 876 -14.87 23.75 -29.81
N PHE A 877 -13.93 22.81 -29.87
CA PHE A 877 -12.50 23.12 -29.74
C PHE A 877 -11.99 23.85 -30.97
N LEU A 878 -11.65 25.13 -30.79
CA LEU A 878 -10.98 25.96 -31.77
C LEU A 878 -9.51 25.61 -31.88
N GLN A 879 -8.93 25.05 -30.82
CA GLN A 879 -7.56 24.55 -30.81
C GLN A 879 -7.38 23.49 -29.71
N TYR A 880 -6.71 22.39 -30.04
CA TYR A 880 -6.23 21.39 -29.10
C TYR A 880 -5.07 20.59 -29.71
N GLY A 881 -4.32 19.90 -28.86
CA GLY A 881 -3.09 19.21 -29.23
C GLY A 881 -1.93 20.20 -29.40
N GLN A 882 -0.71 19.75 -29.69
CA GLN A 882 -0.21 18.39 -29.48
C GLN A 882 0.20 18.19 -28.02
N PHE A 883 0.20 16.94 -27.58
CA PHE A 883 0.63 16.59 -26.23
C PHE A 883 2.12 16.89 -26.00
N GLN A 884 2.40 17.74 -25.03
CA GLN A 884 3.74 18.09 -24.57
C GLN A 884 4.05 17.38 -23.25
N VAL A 885 5.24 16.77 -23.12
CA VAL A 885 5.69 16.24 -21.84
C VAL A 885 6.45 17.33 -21.08
N LEU A 886 6.03 17.62 -19.85
CA LEU A 886 6.67 18.58 -18.97
C LEU A 886 7.15 17.90 -17.68
N PRO A 887 8.33 18.26 -17.15
CA PRO A 887 8.77 17.79 -15.83
C PRO A 887 7.90 18.33 -14.70
N GLU A 888 8.12 17.80 -13.50
CA GLU A 888 7.62 18.41 -12.27
C GLU A 888 8.09 19.87 -12.17
N GLY A 889 7.20 20.77 -11.75
CA GLY A 889 7.49 22.19 -11.66
C GLY A 889 6.24 23.06 -11.72
N GLN A 890 6.47 24.37 -11.55
CA GLN A 890 5.43 25.39 -11.69
C GLN A 890 5.59 26.07 -13.04
N TYR A 891 4.49 26.21 -13.75
CA TYR A 891 4.45 26.69 -15.13
C TYR A 891 3.43 27.81 -15.30
N GLN A 892 3.67 28.59 -16.33
CA GLN A 892 2.76 29.61 -16.80
C GLN A 892 2.55 29.39 -18.30
N ALA A 893 1.29 29.26 -18.72
CA ALA A 893 0.88 29.23 -20.12
C ALA A 893 0.23 30.56 -20.49
N ARG A 894 0.69 31.17 -21.58
CA ARG A 894 0.21 32.45 -22.12
C ARG A 894 -0.43 32.21 -23.48
N PHE A 895 -1.69 32.57 -23.62
CA PHE A 895 -2.48 32.42 -24.83
C PHE A 895 -2.68 33.79 -25.45
N ARG A 896 -2.13 34.02 -26.65
CA ARG A 896 -2.34 35.25 -27.41
C ARG A 896 -3.61 35.09 -28.25
N ILE A 897 -4.69 35.70 -27.79
CA ILE A 897 -6.03 35.55 -28.37
C ILE A 897 -6.61 36.93 -28.65
N LYS A 898 -7.33 37.04 -29.76
CA LYS A 898 -8.13 38.20 -30.15
C LYS A 898 -9.60 37.80 -30.17
N THR A 899 -10.46 38.67 -29.65
CA THR A 899 -11.92 38.51 -29.69
C THR A 899 -12.53 39.51 -30.66
N GLY A 900 -13.67 39.20 -31.25
CA GLY A 900 -14.33 40.05 -32.25
C GLY A 900 -15.85 39.95 -32.23
N ARG A 901 -16.50 40.67 -33.16
CA ARG A 901 -17.95 40.93 -33.21
C ARG A 901 -18.83 39.69 -32.92
N THR A 902 -19.90 39.93 -32.16
CA THR A 902 -21.06 39.05 -32.09
C THR A 902 -21.99 39.36 -33.27
N ASN A 903 -22.70 38.37 -33.81
CA ASN A 903 -23.67 38.56 -34.90
C ASN A 903 -25.05 39.00 -34.41
N ASP A 904 -25.23 39.20 -33.11
CA ASP A 904 -26.53 39.41 -32.50
C ASP A 904 -26.58 40.77 -31.79
N ALA A 905 -27.26 41.73 -32.42
CA ALA A 905 -27.52 43.06 -31.86
C ALA A 905 -28.44 43.04 -30.62
N SER A 906 -28.96 41.86 -30.26
CA SER A 906 -29.75 41.60 -29.05
C SER A 906 -29.00 40.81 -27.96
N ALA A 907 -27.70 40.53 -28.16
CA ALA A 907 -26.88 39.82 -27.18
C ALA A 907 -26.77 40.59 -25.84
N PRO A 908 -26.74 39.90 -24.69
CA PRO A 908 -26.59 40.54 -23.38
C PRO A 908 -25.28 41.34 -23.29
N LEU A 909 -25.24 42.34 -22.38
CA LEU A 909 -24.10 43.26 -22.18
C LEU A 909 -22.73 42.53 -22.05
N VAL A 910 -22.73 41.28 -21.60
CA VAL A 910 -21.54 40.42 -21.44
C VAL A 910 -21.87 39.00 -21.91
N THR A 911 -21.04 38.41 -22.78
CA THR A 911 -21.17 37.00 -23.22
C THR A 911 -19.85 36.25 -23.13
N THR A 912 -19.86 35.03 -22.57
CA THR A 912 -18.66 34.16 -22.57
C THR A 912 -18.29 33.82 -24.00
N ALA A 913 -17.10 34.20 -24.45
CA ALA A 913 -16.63 34.00 -25.82
C ALA A 913 -15.90 32.65 -25.98
N PHE A 914 -15.02 32.32 -25.05
CA PHE A 914 -14.26 31.07 -25.07
C PHE A 914 -13.83 30.65 -23.67
N SER A 915 -13.37 29.40 -23.58
CA SER A 915 -12.68 28.85 -22.42
C SER A 915 -11.34 28.28 -22.86
N TYR A 916 -10.37 28.28 -21.95
CA TYR A 916 -9.03 27.78 -22.23
C TYR A 916 -8.51 27.01 -21.02
N ASP A 917 -7.81 25.92 -21.28
CA ASP A 917 -7.40 24.99 -20.23
C ASP A 917 -6.08 24.27 -20.53
N VAL A 918 -5.49 23.74 -19.46
CA VAL A 918 -4.37 22.80 -19.50
C VAL A 918 -4.90 21.42 -19.13
N PHE A 919 -4.83 20.48 -20.07
CA PHE A 919 -5.31 19.12 -19.90
C PHE A 919 -4.15 18.13 -19.76
N GLY A 920 -4.10 17.41 -18.64
CA GLY A 920 -3.15 16.33 -18.40
C GLY A 920 -3.71 14.97 -18.79
N LYS A 921 -2.98 14.19 -19.59
CA LYS A 921 -3.40 12.88 -20.09
C LYS A 921 -3.79 11.90 -18.98
N ARG A 922 -3.10 11.92 -17.83
CA ARG A 922 -3.42 11.08 -16.65
C ARG A 922 -4.33 11.75 -15.63
N GLN A 923 -4.53 13.06 -15.73
CA GLN A 923 -5.12 13.87 -14.66
C GLN A 923 -6.43 14.57 -15.05
N GLY A 924 -6.78 14.60 -16.34
CA GLY A 924 -7.88 15.41 -16.84
C GLY A 924 -7.51 16.89 -16.88
N ILE A 925 -8.49 17.77 -16.69
CA ILE A 925 -8.27 19.23 -16.62
C ILE A 925 -7.44 19.56 -15.37
N ILE A 926 -6.29 20.20 -15.56
CA ILE A 926 -5.39 20.66 -14.49
C ILE A 926 -5.81 22.05 -14.01
N VAL A 927 -6.01 22.98 -14.95
CA VAL A 927 -6.52 24.33 -14.71
C VAL A 927 -7.34 24.77 -15.93
N LYS A 928 -8.41 25.54 -15.72
CA LYS A 928 -9.30 26.09 -16.75
C LYS A 928 -9.76 27.49 -16.32
N ASP A 929 -9.87 28.40 -17.28
CA ASP A 929 -10.50 29.71 -17.07
C ASP A 929 -11.44 30.04 -18.25
N LEU A 930 -12.31 31.04 -18.04
CA LEU A 930 -13.37 31.46 -18.95
C LEU A 930 -13.19 32.95 -19.28
N VAL A 931 -13.37 33.31 -20.55
CA VAL A 931 -13.29 34.70 -21.01
C VAL A 931 -14.63 35.13 -21.57
N ALA A 932 -15.15 36.24 -21.09
CA ALA A 932 -16.26 36.92 -21.73
C ALA A 932 -15.83 38.25 -22.35
N VAL A 933 -16.70 38.75 -23.22
CA VAL A 933 -16.51 39.98 -23.97
C VAL A 933 -17.70 40.89 -23.69
N HIS A 934 -17.43 42.18 -23.50
CA HIS A 934 -18.45 43.21 -23.27
C HIS A 934 -19.00 43.76 -24.59
N ALA A 935 -20.25 44.22 -24.58
CA ALA A 935 -20.91 44.77 -25.75
C ALA A 935 -20.18 45.99 -26.35
N ASP A 936 -19.54 46.81 -25.53
CA ASP A 936 -18.83 48.03 -25.96
C ASP A 936 -17.43 47.75 -26.54
N GLU A 937 -16.82 46.62 -26.19
CA GLU A 937 -15.56 46.14 -26.79
C GLU A 937 -15.77 45.55 -28.21
N LEU A 938 -17.02 45.47 -28.69
CA LEU A 938 -17.39 44.88 -29.99
C LEU A 938 -17.26 45.84 -31.19
N PHE A 939 -16.86 47.10 -30.98
CA PHE A 939 -16.97 48.15 -32.00
C PHE A 939 -15.67 48.57 -32.71
N GLU A 940 -14.48 48.16 -32.25
CA GLU A 940 -13.21 48.32 -32.98
C GLU A 940 -12.43 47.01 -33.06
N THR A 941 -11.54 46.87 -34.04
CA THR A 941 -10.68 45.69 -34.22
C THR A 941 -9.83 45.46 -32.98
N ALA A 942 -10.28 44.62 -32.05
CA ALA A 942 -9.58 44.37 -30.80
C ALA A 942 -8.13 43.96 -31.05
N ALA A 943 -7.19 44.58 -30.33
CA ALA A 943 -5.80 44.16 -30.32
C ALA A 943 -5.68 42.76 -29.69
N TYR A 944 -4.61 42.03 -30.02
CA TYR A 944 -4.31 40.77 -29.34
C TYR A 944 -4.10 40.99 -27.84
N ARG A 945 -4.76 40.17 -27.03
CA ARG A 945 -4.59 40.12 -25.57
C ARG A 945 -3.90 38.82 -25.16
N GLU A 946 -3.24 38.85 -24.01
CA GLU A 946 -2.50 37.73 -23.46
C GLU A 946 -3.25 37.17 -22.25
N TYR A 947 -3.77 35.95 -22.38
CA TYR A 947 -4.52 35.25 -21.33
C TYR A 947 -3.60 34.24 -20.63
N ILE A 948 -3.48 34.33 -19.30
CA ILE A 948 -2.47 33.60 -18.53
C ILE A 948 -3.13 32.49 -17.70
N LEU A 949 -2.58 31.27 -17.75
CA LEU A 949 -2.88 30.17 -16.83
C LEU A 949 -1.62 29.75 -16.09
N ASN A 950 -1.66 29.87 -14.76
CA ASN A 950 -0.64 29.30 -13.89
C ASN A 950 -1.04 27.87 -13.50
N PHE A 951 -0.13 26.91 -13.61
CA PHE A 951 -0.38 25.52 -13.22
C PHE A 951 0.85 24.86 -12.62
N GLU A 952 0.62 23.85 -11.80
CA GLU A 952 1.69 23.10 -11.14
C GLU A 952 1.59 21.61 -11.46
N LEU A 953 2.74 21.01 -11.78
CA LEU A 953 2.89 19.58 -11.98
C LEU A 953 3.72 19.03 -10.82
N TYR A 954 3.14 18.12 -10.04
CA TYR A 954 3.82 17.41 -8.93
C TYR A 954 4.49 16.10 -9.35
N SER A 955 4.38 15.77 -10.63
CA SER A 955 5.10 14.69 -11.27
C SER A 955 5.16 14.97 -12.77
N PRO A 956 6.14 14.42 -13.49
CA PRO A 956 6.22 14.58 -14.93
C PRO A 956 4.92 14.13 -15.60
N GLU A 957 4.32 14.97 -16.43
CA GLU A 957 3.00 14.75 -17.03
C GLU A 957 3.00 15.06 -18.53
N THR A 958 2.12 14.39 -19.27
CA THR A 958 1.84 14.72 -20.67
C THR A 958 0.63 15.64 -20.72
N VAL A 959 0.86 16.92 -21.03
CA VAL A 959 -0.15 17.98 -21.03
C VAL A 959 -0.50 18.43 -22.45
N GLU A 960 -1.65 19.06 -22.60
CA GLU A 960 -2.19 19.63 -23.83
C GLU A 960 -2.82 20.98 -23.49
N PHE A 961 -2.70 21.97 -24.37
CA PHE A 961 -3.24 23.31 -24.18
C PHE A 961 -4.41 23.51 -25.13
N ARG A 962 -5.58 23.82 -24.59
CA ARG A 962 -6.84 23.79 -25.34
C ARG A 962 -7.56 25.12 -25.27
N VAL A 963 -8.22 25.49 -26.37
CA VAL A 963 -9.11 26.63 -26.48
C VAL A 963 -10.43 26.14 -27.09
N GLU A 964 -11.53 26.38 -26.38
CA GLU A 964 -12.89 25.96 -26.74
C GLU A 964 -13.79 27.19 -26.83
N THR A 965 -14.47 27.37 -27.96
CA THR A 965 -15.39 28.50 -28.19
C THR A 965 -16.82 28.14 -27.82
N THR A 966 -17.54 29.11 -27.25
CA THR A 966 -18.96 28.99 -26.92
C THR A 966 -19.88 29.22 -28.12
N GLY A 967 -19.35 29.81 -29.19
CA GLY A 967 -20.08 30.20 -30.39
C GLY A 967 -20.67 31.61 -30.39
N GLN A 968 -20.53 32.35 -29.29
CA GLN A 968 -21.20 33.66 -29.12
C GLN A 968 -20.44 34.84 -29.73
N ALA A 969 -19.11 34.75 -29.84
CA ALA A 969 -18.24 35.81 -30.35
C ALA A 969 -17.16 35.26 -31.30
N SER A 970 -16.58 36.14 -32.14
CA SER A 970 -15.41 35.78 -32.95
C SER A 970 -14.21 35.56 -32.03
N VAL A 971 -13.46 34.49 -32.26
CA VAL A 971 -12.27 34.16 -31.45
C VAL A 971 -11.14 33.77 -32.40
N THR A 972 -10.02 34.46 -32.29
CA THR A 972 -8.83 34.26 -33.12
C THR A 972 -7.66 33.91 -32.23
N VAL A 973 -7.10 32.71 -32.39
CA VAL A 973 -5.95 32.24 -31.62
C VAL A 973 -4.70 32.34 -32.50
N ASP A 974 -3.67 33.01 -31.98
CA ASP A 974 -2.40 33.23 -32.68
C ASP A 974 -1.32 32.26 -32.18
N ARG A 975 -1.01 32.29 -30.87
CA ARG A 975 0.06 31.47 -30.30
C ARG A 975 -0.16 31.16 -28.82
N ILE A 976 0.52 30.12 -28.35
CA ILE A 976 0.65 29.76 -26.94
C ILE A 976 2.12 29.70 -26.56
N GLU A 977 2.48 30.33 -25.46
CA GLU A 977 3.83 30.24 -24.89
C GLU A 977 3.78 29.67 -23.48
N VAL A 978 4.68 28.73 -23.18
CA VAL A 978 4.75 28.05 -21.89
C VAL A 978 6.14 28.23 -21.31
N TYR A 979 6.18 28.69 -20.06
CA TYR A 979 7.40 28.99 -19.33
C TYR A 979 7.42 28.27 -17.99
N HIS A 980 8.61 27.90 -17.52
CA HIS A 980 8.80 27.53 -16.11
C HIS A 980 8.78 28.81 -15.27
N ARG A 981 8.05 28.84 -14.14
CA ARG A 981 7.86 30.06 -13.32
C ARG A 981 9.06 30.47 -12.48
N LEU A 982 10.01 29.57 -12.24
CA LEU A 982 11.16 29.85 -11.36
C LEU A 982 11.89 31.18 -11.64
N PRO A 983 12.25 31.56 -12.89
CA PRO A 983 12.88 32.85 -13.14
C PRO A 983 12.02 34.04 -12.70
N LEU A 984 10.72 34.02 -13.01
CA LEU A 984 9.76 35.05 -12.58
C LEU A 984 9.70 35.13 -11.05
N GLN A 985 9.58 33.99 -10.39
CA GLN A 985 9.52 33.88 -8.92
C GLN A 985 10.78 34.40 -8.24
N VAL A 986 11.95 34.14 -8.82
CA VAL A 986 13.23 34.66 -8.29
C VAL A 986 13.23 36.19 -8.35
N PHE A 987 12.77 36.80 -9.43
CA PHE A 987 12.69 38.26 -9.56
C PHE A 987 11.64 38.88 -8.63
N GLU A 988 10.47 38.24 -8.47
CA GLU A 988 9.47 38.61 -7.46
C GLU A 988 10.09 38.61 -6.05
N GLY A 989 10.83 37.56 -5.70
CA GLY A 989 11.52 37.45 -4.41
C GLY A 989 12.63 38.50 -4.22
N ILE A 990 13.39 38.82 -5.29
CA ILE A 990 14.38 39.91 -5.26
C ILE A 990 13.70 41.24 -4.99
N ALA A 991 12.63 41.57 -5.72
CA ALA A 991 11.91 42.83 -5.56
C ALA A 991 11.30 42.97 -4.16
N GLU A 992 10.70 41.90 -3.63
CA GLU A 992 10.16 41.87 -2.27
C GLU A 992 11.27 42.06 -1.22
N SER A 993 12.41 41.37 -1.37
CA SER A 993 13.54 41.52 -0.45
C SER A 993 14.14 42.94 -0.47
N GLN A 994 14.23 43.57 -1.65
CA GLN A 994 14.68 44.95 -1.81
C GLN A 994 13.74 45.94 -1.12
N GLN A 995 12.43 45.75 -1.27
CA GLN A 995 11.43 46.60 -0.60
C GLN A 995 11.56 46.49 0.93
N ARG A 996 11.74 45.27 1.47
CA ARG A 996 11.96 45.04 2.91
C ARG A 996 13.25 45.69 3.44
N LEU A 997 14.27 45.81 2.60
CA LEU A 997 15.54 46.49 2.92
C LEU A 997 15.47 48.03 2.77
N GLY A 998 14.35 48.57 2.28
CA GLY A 998 14.20 50.00 1.98
C GLY A 998 14.89 50.43 0.67
N GLU A 999 15.25 49.48 -0.20
CA GLU A 999 15.84 49.73 -1.52
C GLU A 999 14.75 49.96 -2.60
N THR A 1000 13.82 50.87 -2.32
CA THR A 1000 12.56 51.07 -3.08
C THR A 1000 12.76 51.28 -4.59
N GLU A 1001 13.78 52.05 -5.00
CA GLU A 1001 14.09 52.27 -6.42
C GLU A 1001 14.59 51.01 -7.14
N LYS A 1002 15.39 50.17 -6.46
CA LYS A 1002 15.84 48.90 -7.04
C LYS A 1002 14.67 47.92 -7.18
N SER A 1003 13.79 47.88 -6.17
CA SER A 1003 12.56 47.10 -6.20
C SER A 1003 11.70 47.53 -7.38
N TYR A 1004 11.59 48.83 -7.64
CA TYR A 1004 10.82 49.39 -8.75
C TYR A 1004 11.31 48.89 -10.10
N HIS A 1005 12.61 48.99 -10.36
CA HIS A 1005 13.18 48.49 -11.61
C HIS A 1005 13.02 46.98 -11.79
N THR A 1006 13.14 46.21 -10.70
CA THR A 1006 12.99 44.75 -10.74
C THR A 1006 11.53 44.37 -11.02
N LEU A 1007 10.58 45.00 -10.33
CA LEU A 1007 9.16 44.71 -10.45
C LEU A 1007 8.57 45.21 -11.78
N GLN A 1008 9.13 46.28 -12.35
CA GLN A 1008 8.80 46.74 -13.72
C GLN A 1008 9.11 45.66 -14.78
N GLN A 1009 10.15 44.84 -14.57
CA GLN A 1009 10.42 43.69 -15.45
C GLN A 1009 9.40 42.56 -15.25
N VAL A 1010 9.02 42.28 -14.00
CA VAL A 1010 8.03 41.25 -13.64
C VAL A 1010 6.66 41.58 -14.24
N ILE A 1011 6.17 42.82 -14.05
CA ILE A 1011 4.84 43.23 -14.48
C ILE A 1011 4.70 43.25 -16.01
N ARG A 1012 5.78 43.54 -16.75
CA ARG A 1012 5.80 43.45 -18.22
C ARG A 1012 5.47 42.05 -18.74
N LEU A 1013 5.86 41.02 -17.99
CA LEU A 1013 5.73 39.62 -18.38
C LEU A 1013 4.48 38.94 -17.81
N SER A 1014 3.99 39.41 -16.67
CA SER A 1014 2.77 38.93 -16.01
C SER A 1014 1.88 40.12 -15.59
N PRO A 1015 1.38 40.93 -16.54
CA PRO A 1015 0.64 42.16 -16.23
C PRO A 1015 -0.66 41.89 -15.49
N SER A 1016 -1.28 40.73 -15.73
CA SER A 1016 -2.57 40.32 -15.15
C SER A 1016 -2.47 39.55 -13.83
N SER A 1017 -1.28 39.48 -13.21
CA SER A 1017 -1.08 38.80 -11.92
C SER A 1017 -1.47 39.74 -10.76
N PRO A 1018 -2.53 39.48 -9.99
CA PRO A 1018 -3.03 40.42 -8.97
C PRO A 1018 -1.99 40.74 -7.88
N GLU A 1019 -1.21 39.75 -7.45
CA GLU A 1019 -0.17 39.96 -6.45
C GLU A 1019 0.95 40.88 -6.97
N CYS A 1020 1.32 40.73 -8.25
CA CYS A 1020 2.32 41.58 -8.88
C CYS A 1020 1.78 42.99 -9.14
N GLN A 1021 0.54 43.09 -9.63
CA GLN A 1021 -0.16 44.37 -9.81
C GLN A 1021 -0.23 45.14 -8.50
N ARG A 1022 -0.62 44.47 -7.40
CA ARG A 1022 -0.66 45.07 -6.07
C ARG A 1022 0.71 45.59 -5.65
N ALA A 1023 1.74 44.75 -5.70
CA ALA A 1023 3.08 45.13 -5.28
C ALA A 1023 3.62 46.31 -6.12
N TYR A 1024 3.30 46.34 -7.42
CA TYR A 1024 3.73 47.40 -8.33
C TYR A 1024 3.00 48.71 -8.08
N LEU A 1025 1.67 48.66 -7.97
CA LEU A 1025 0.86 49.84 -7.64
C LEU A 1025 1.24 50.40 -6.26
N GLN A 1026 1.41 49.57 -5.24
CA GLN A 1026 1.90 50.02 -3.92
C GLN A 1026 3.20 50.81 -4.06
N LEU A 1027 4.14 50.29 -4.85
CA LEU A 1027 5.43 50.92 -5.05
C LEU A 1027 5.38 52.21 -5.86
N LEU A 1028 4.51 52.28 -6.88
CA LEU A 1028 4.27 53.52 -7.64
C LEU A 1028 3.70 54.62 -6.74
N PHE A 1029 2.77 54.26 -5.84
CA PHE A 1029 2.21 55.18 -4.87
C PHE A 1029 3.24 55.60 -3.80
N GLU A 1030 4.06 54.68 -3.30
CA GLU A 1030 5.16 54.95 -2.37
C GLU A 1030 6.22 55.89 -2.98
N LEU A 1031 6.51 55.75 -4.28
CA LEU A 1031 7.46 56.58 -5.02
C LEU A 1031 6.83 57.86 -5.63
N HIS A 1032 5.55 58.11 -5.39
CA HIS A 1032 4.80 59.25 -5.95
C HIS A 1032 4.81 59.31 -7.49
N LYS A 1033 4.88 58.16 -8.17
CA LYS A 1033 4.83 58.03 -9.64
C LYS A 1033 3.39 58.02 -10.14
N TRP A 1034 2.67 59.11 -9.91
CA TRP A 1034 1.22 59.21 -10.11
C TRP A 1034 0.76 59.04 -11.56
N GLU A 1035 1.50 59.58 -12.53
CA GLU A 1035 1.16 59.43 -13.95
C GLU A 1035 1.27 57.97 -14.41
N GLU A 1036 2.32 57.28 -14.00
CA GLU A 1036 2.53 55.87 -14.34
C GLU A 1036 1.49 54.98 -13.66
N ALA A 1037 1.11 55.29 -12.41
CA ALA A 1037 -0.01 54.63 -11.74
C ALA A 1037 -1.33 54.86 -12.47
N SER A 1038 -1.61 56.10 -12.89
CA SER A 1038 -2.82 56.44 -13.65
C SER A 1038 -2.88 55.68 -14.97
N GLN A 1039 -1.78 55.64 -15.71
CA GLN A 1039 -1.70 54.95 -17.00
C GLN A 1039 -1.87 53.44 -16.83
N PHE A 1040 -1.18 52.84 -15.84
CA PHE A 1040 -1.26 51.40 -15.56
C PHE A 1040 -2.69 50.95 -15.21
N ILE A 1041 -3.42 51.76 -14.43
CA ILE A 1041 -4.81 51.45 -14.06
C ILE A 1041 -5.74 51.56 -15.29
N GLN A 1042 -5.55 52.57 -16.14
CA GLN A 1042 -6.39 52.77 -17.33
C GLN A 1042 -6.18 51.70 -18.40
N ASP A 1043 -4.96 51.18 -18.53
CA ASP A 1043 -4.61 50.20 -19.56
C ASP A 1043 -5.04 48.76 -19.19
N ASP A 1044 -5.41 48.50 -17.94
CA ASP A 1044 -5.73 47.15 -17.44
C ASP A 1044 -7.23 46.97 -17.17
N VAL A 1045 -7.87 46.10 -17.96
CA VAL A 1045 -9.31 45.76 -17.89
C VAL A 1045 -9.72 45.16 -16.54
N THR A 1046 -8.77 44.64 -15.75
CA THR A 1046 -9.08 44.16 -14.38
C THR A 1046 -9.62 45.27 -13.48
N PHE A 1047 -9.29 46.53 -13.78
CA PHE A 1047 -9.85 47.70 -13.14
C PHE A 1047 -10.97 48.27 -14.04
N SER A 1048 -12.21 47.88 -13.78
CA SER A 1048 -13.38 48.30 -14.58
C SER A 1048 -14.40 49.05 -13.73
N GLU A 1049 -15.38 49.69 -14.38
CA GLU A 1049 -16.48 50.35 -13.67
C GLU A 1049 -17.32 49.40 -12.79
N PHE A 1050 -17.27 48.09 -13.06
CA PHE A 1050 -18.05 47.06 -12.36
C PHE A 1050 -17.35 46.51 -11.12
N GLN A 1051 -16.04 46.70 -10.97
CA GLN A 1051 -15.30 46.16 -9.83
C GLN A 1051 -14.10 47.04 -9.48
N SER A 1052 -13.94 47.32 -8.19
CA SER A 1052 -12.87 48.21 -7.74
C SER A 1052 -11.50 47.54 -7.64
N GLY A 1053 -11.43 46.20 -7.68
CA GLY A 1053 -10.18 45.46 -7.60
C GLY A 1053 -9.34 45.82 -6.37
N LEU A 1054 -8.04 45.99 -6.58
CA LEU A 1054 -7.07 46.39 -5.55
C LEU A 1054 -7.07 47.90 -5.24
N LEU A 1055 -7.85 48.70 -5.98
CA LEU A 1055 -7.72 50.16 -5.97
C LEU A 1055 -8.28 50.82 -4.71
N THR A 1056 -9.38 50.30 -4.16
CA THR A 1056 -10.06 50.91 -3.01
C THR A 1056 -9.11 51.08 -1.82
N GLY A 1057 -8.43 50.01 -1.40
CA GLY A 1057 -7.47 50.08 -0.30
C GLY A 1057 -6.29 51.02 -0.60
N LEU A 1058 -5.77 51.00 -1.83
CA LEU A 1058 -4.65 51.85 -2.25
C LEU A 1058 -5.00 53.34 -2.21
N PHE A 1059 -6.19 53.70 -2.72
CA PHE A 1059 -6.65 55.09 -2.73
C PHE A 1059 -7.01 55.58 -1.32
N GLU A 1060 -7.60 54.74 -0.46
CA GLU A 1060 -7.87 55.09 0.93
C GLU A 1060 -6.58 55.37 1.72
N GLU A 1061 -5.60 54.46 1.63
CA GLU A 1061 -4.30 54.58 2.29
C GLU A 1061 -3.53 55.84 1.86
N ASN A 1062 -3.69 56.27 0.61
CA ASN A 1062 -2.96 57.40 0.02
C ASN A 1062 -3.81 58.67 -0.16
N SER A 1063 -5.03 58.69 0.38
CA SER A 1063 -6.00 59.79 0.27
C SER A 1063 -5.45 61.16 0.69
N ARG A 1064 -4.43 61.21 1.55
CA ARG A 1064 -3.73 62.43 1.96
C ARG A 1064 -3.00 63.16 0.83
N PHE A 1065 -2.65 62.46 -0.26
CA PHE A 1065 -1.96 63.01 -1.43
C PHE A 1065 -2.91 63.31 -2.60
N ARG A 1066 -4.23 63.28 -2.37
CA ARG A 1066 -5.25 63.39 -3.42
C ARG A 1066 -5.12 64.66 -4.27
N GLU A 1067 -4.64 65.77 -3.68
CA GLU A 1067 -4.41 67.03 -4.39
C GLU A 1067 -3.24 66.97 -5.38
N GLU A 1068 -2.31 66.02 -5.21
CA GLU A 1068 -1.15 65.81 -6.10
C GLU A 1068 -1.44 64.86 -7.26
N TRP A 1069 -2.58 64.18 -7.24
CA TRP A 1069 -2.95 63.20 -8.27
C TRP A 1069 -3.31 63.88 -9.60
N PRO A 1070 -2.89 63.32 -10.74
CA PRO A 1070 -3.33 63.80 -12.03
C PRO A 1070 -4.85 63.64 -12.19
N PRO A 1071 -5.51 64.44 -13.04
CA PRO A 1071 -6.97 64.40 -13.20
C PRO A 1071 -7.53 63.00 -13.49
N GLY A 1072 -6.82 62.20 -14.29
CA GLY A 1072 -7.21 60.82 -14.59
C GLY A 1072 -7.24 59.92 -13.36
N LEU A 1073 -6.26 60.06 -12.45
CA LEU A 1073 -6.20 59.30 -11.20
C LEU A 1073 -7.22 59.79 -10.18
N GLN A 1074 -7.51 61.10 -10.14
CA GLN A 1074 -8.59 61.65 -9.31
C GLN A 1074 -9.97 61.14 -9.73
N GLN A 1075 -10.23 61.07 -11.04
CA GLN A 1075 -11.46 60.51 -11.60
C GLN A 1075 -11.60 59.03 -11.25
N LEU A 1076 -10.55 58.22 -11.48
CA LEU A 1076 -10.56 56.80 -11.11
C LEU A 1076 -10.75 56.58 -9.62
N ALA A 1077 -10.15 57.43 -8.78
CA ALA A 1077 -10.36 57.38 -7.35
C ALA A 1077 -11.79 57.76 -6.96
N GLU A 1078 -12.44 58.69 -7.67
CA GLU A 1078 -13.86 58.97 -7.49
C GLU A 1078 -14.73 57.78 -7.88
N GLU A 1079 -14.45 57.14 -9.02
CA GLU A 1079 -15.16 55.95 -9.49
C GLU A 1079 -14.96 54.73 -8.55
N ALA A 1080 -13.75 54.54 -8.02
CA ALA A 1080 -13.39 53.40 -7.16
C ALA A 1080 -13.66 53.59 -5.66
N LEU A 1081 -13.67 54.84 -5.14
CA LEU A 1081 -13.94 55.16 -3.72
C LEU A 1081 -15.36 55.65 -3.43
N PHE A 1082 -16.06 56.21 -4.42
CA PHE A 1082 -17.48 56.55 -4.28
C PHE A 1082 -18.30 55.51 -5.04
N PRO A 1083 -18.68 54.39 -4.40
CA PRO A 1083 -19.60 53.46 -5.03
C PRO A 1083 -20.86 54.25 -5.39
N VAL A 1084 -21.33 54.07 -6.63
CA VAL A 1084 -22.69 54.45 -7.01
C VAL A 1084 -23.61 53.88 -5.93
N LYS A 1085 -24.16 54.74 -5.08
CA LYS A 1085 -24.92 54.25 -3.92
C LYS A 1085 -26.17 53.55 -4.45
N PRO A 1086 -26.52 52.37 -3.92
CA PRO A 1086 -27.78 51.74 -4.27
C PRO A 1086 -28.92 52.71 -3.95
N GLU A 1087 -29.90 52.78 -4.85
CA GLU A 1087 -31.11 53.58 -4.60
C GLU A 1087 -31.81 53.07 -3.32
N ILE A 1088 -31.75 51.76 -3.10
CA ILE A 1088 -32.28 51.09 -1.91
C ILE A 1088 -31.14 50.36 -1.17
N PRO A 1089 -30.58 50.96 -0.09
CA PRO A 1089 -29.53 50.32 0.71
C PRO A 1089 -30.10 49.23 1.64
N MET A 1090 -29.39 48.12 1.77
CA MET A 1090 -29.81 46.92 2.53
C MET A 1090 -28.77 46.43 3.55
N ASN A 1091 -27.46 46.51 3.23
CA ASN A 1091 -26.33 46.08 4.08
C ASN A 1091 -26.50 44.71 4.75
N ILE A 1092 -26.79 43.68 3.96
CA ILE A 1092 -27.01 42.31 4.45
C ILE A 1092 -25.73 41.49 4.31
N VAL A 1093 -25.24 40.91 5.40
CA VAL A 1093 -24.05 40.04 5.39
C VAL A 1093 -24.45 38.56 5.33
N PHE A 1094 -23.89 37.83 4.37
CA PHE A 1094 -24.06 36.39 4.19
C PHE A 1094 -22.84 35.63 4.72
N ASP A 1095 -23.04 34.81 5.76
CA ASP A 1095 -22.03 33.97 6.46
C ASP A 1095 -20.68 34.69 6.70
N ASP A 1096 -20.69 35.98 7.05
CA ASP A 1096 -19.50 36.84 7.20
C ASP A 1096 -18.55 36.84 5.99
N ARG A 1097 -19.03 36.51 4.78
CA ARG A 1097 -18.23 36.41 3.54
C ARG A 1097 -18.50 37.54 2.57
N ILE A 1098 -19.78 37.72 2.23
CA ILE A 1098 -20.23 38.63 1.18
C ILE A 1098 -21.32 39.50 1.77
N GLU A 1099 -21.20 40.81 1.56
CA GLU A 1099 -22.20 41.79 1.96
C GLU A 1099 -22.96 42.29 0.72
N PHE A 1100 -24.28 42.22 0.77
CA PHE A 1100 -25.18 42.85 -0.19
C PHE A 1100 -25.48 44.27 0.27
N GLN A 1101 -24.85 45.25 -0.37
CA GLN A 1101 -24.98 46.67 -0.03
C GLN A 1101 -26.37 47.21 -0.40
N GLY A 1102 -26.94 46.74 -1.51
CA GLY A 1102 -28.27 47.14 -1.95
C GLY A 1102 -28.50 46.91 -3.43
N TYR A 1103 -29.57 47.52 -3.97
CA TYR A 1103 -29.92 47.42 -5.38
C TYR A 1103 -30.61 48.69 -5.91
N SER A 1104 -30.67 48.79 -7.23
CA SER A 1104 -31.47 49.77 -7.96
C SER A 1104 -32.28 49.06 -9.06
N LEU A 1105 -33.52 49.48 -9.29
CA LEU A 1105 -34.40 48.91 -10.33
C LEU A 1105 -34.62 49.94 -11.44
N SER A 1106 -34.47 49.51 -12.68
CA SER A 1106 -34.85 50.34 -13.84
C SER A 1106 -36.35 50.70 -13.83
N ASN A 1107 -37.20 49.72 -13.53
CA ASN A 1107 -38.66 49.87 -13.47
C ASN A 1107 -39.23 49.15 -12.23
N THR A 1108 -40.26 49.74 -11.63
CA THR A 1108 -41.04 49.13 -10.52
C THR A 1108 -42.39 48.55 -10.97
N SER A 1109 -42.80 48.82 -12.22
CA SER A 1109 -43.97 48.25 -12.90
C SER A 1109 -43.62 47.83 -14.32
N ILE A 1110 -44.02 46.62 -14.72
CA ILE A 1110 -43.75 46.05 -16.06
C ILE A 1110 -44.94 45.20 -16.55
N ALA A 1111 -45.06 44.99 -17.86
CA ALA A 1111 -46.04 44.06 -18.44
C ALA A 1111 -45.48 42.63 -18.56
N PRO A 1112 -46.33 41.59 -18.65
CA PRO A 1112 -45.91 40.23 -18.99
C PRO A 1112 -45.09 40.16 -20.29
N GLY A 1113 -43.88 39.59 -20.22
CA GLY A 1113 -42.96 39.53 -21.36
C GLY A 1113 -41.95 40.68 -21.42
N ASP A 1114 -42.13 41.75 -20.64
CA ASP A 1114 -41.16 42.84 -20.58
C ASP A 1114 -39.86 42.41 -19.88
N THR A 1115 -38.78 43.10 -20.23
CA THR A 1115 -37.48 42.98 -19.58
C THR A 1115 -37.19 44.21 -18.75
N PHE A 1116 -36.67 44.03 -17.55
CA PHE A 1116 -36.17 45.11 -16.70
C PHE A 1116 -34.78 44.77 -16.17
N SER A 1117 -33.96 45.79 -15.93
CA SER A 1117 -32.63 45.65 -15.35
C SER A 1117 -32.67 45.85 -13.83
N ILE A 1118 -31.98 44.97 -13.10
CA ILE A 1118 -31.61 45.15 -11.69
C ILE A 1118 -30.12 45.42 -11.60
N HIS A 1119 -29.74 46.45 -10.86
CA HIS A 1119 -28.35 46.77 -10.54
C HIS A 1119 -28.08 46.28 -9.12
N TYR A 1120 -27.10 45.39 -8.94
CA TYR A 1120 -26.70 44.87 -7.63
C TYR A 1120 -25.40 45.52 -7.17
N PHE A 1121 -25.32 45.76 -5.86
CA PHE A 1121 -24.14 46.31 -5.22
C PHE A 1121 -23.69 45.36 -4.11
N TRP A 1122 -22.47 44.84 -4.24
CA TRP A 1122 -21.86 43.88 -3.33
C TRP A 1122 -20.57 44.44 -2.76
N LYS A 1123 -20.21 43.96 -1.57
CA LYS A 1123 -18.90 44.14 -0.96
C LYS A 1123 -18.38 42.80 -0.47
N ALA A 1124 -17.13 42.47 -0.82
CA ALA A 1124 -16.47 41.28 -0.29
C ALA A 1124 -15.94 41.56 1.12
N VAL A 1125 -16.52 40.91 2.14
CA VAL A 1125 -16.07 41.07 3.54
C VAL A 1125 -14.76 40.32 3.79
N ARG A 1126 -14.60 39.18 3.11
CA ARG A 1126 -13.37 38.38 3.11
C ARG A 1126 -13.26 37.63 1.79
N ALA A 1127 -12.04 37.22 1.45
CA ALA A 1127 -11.79 36.37 0.28
C ALA A 1127 -12.64 35.09 0.36
N SER A 1128 -13.44 34.82 -0.67
CA SER A 1128 -14.18 33.57 -0.79
C SER A 1128 -13.30 32.51 -1.41
N CYS A 1129 -13.39 31.27 -0.90
CA CYS A 1129 -12.75 30.14 -1.56
C CYS A 1129 -13.69 29.36 -2.48
N GLU A 1130 -14.94 29.79 -2.61
CA GLU A 1130 -15.99 29.12 -3.36
C GLU A 1130 -16.66 30.08 -4.34
N ASN A 1131 -17.17 29.52 -5.43
CA ASN A 1131 -17.98 30.23 -6.41
C ASN A 1131 -19.46 30.08 -6.08
N TYR A 1132 -20.12 31.21 -5.81
CA TYR A 1132 -21.54 31.28 -5.53
C TYR A 1132 -22.29 31.83 -6.74
N THR A 1133 -23.46 31.26 -6.99
CA THR A 1133 -24.46 31.73 -7.95
C THR A 1133 -25.49 32.57 -7.21
N ILE A 1134 -25.89 33.68 -7.81
CA ILE A 1134 -26.95 34.56 -7.31
C ILE A 1134 -28.29 33.97 -7.76
N SER A 1135 -29.17 33.74 -6.79
CA SER A 1135 -30.54 33.28 -7.02
C SER A 1135 -31.52 34.41 -6.74
N VAL A 1136 -32.34 34.75 -7.74
CA VAL A 1136 -33.36 35.78 -7.63
C VAL A 1136 -34.74 35.16 -7.84
N HIS A 1137 -35.58 35.25 -6.82
CA HIS A 1137 -36.91 34.66 -6.77
C HIS A 1137 -37.97 35.76 -6.75
N PHE A 1138 -38.98 35.61 -7.60
CA PHE A 1138 -40.11 36.53 -7.70
C PHE A 1138 -41.39 35.80 -7.33
N THR A 1139 -42.11 36.27 -6.32
CA THR A 1139 -43.19 35.50 -5.70
C THR A 1139 -44.45 36.35 -5.50
N LYS A 1140 -45.58 35.99 -6.10
CA LYS A 1140 -46.83 36.78 -6.06
C LYS A 1140 -47.39 36.89 -4.64
N LYS A 1141 -47.68 38.12 -4.20
CA LYS A 1141 -48.23 38.44 -2.88
C LYS A 1141 -49.70 38.04 -2.80
N GLY A 1142 -50.08 37.29 -1.76
CA GLY A 1142 -51.48 36.91 -1.47
C GLY A 1142 -52.08 35.78 -2.32
N GLY A 1143 -51.28 35.06 -3.12
CA GLY A 1143 -51.76 33.90 -3.90
C GLY A 1143 -52.04 32.66 -3.03
N LEU A 1144 -53.16 31.97 -3.27
CA LEU A 1144 -53.61 30.82 -2.46
C LEU A 1144 -52.74 29.54 -2.64
N PHE A 1145 -51.77 29.52 -3.56
CA PHE A 1145 -50.91 28.37 -3.85
C PHE A 1145 -49.51 28.78 -4.32
N VAL A 1146 -48.81 29.52 -3.46
CA VAL A 1146 -47.43 29.92 -3.71
C VAL A 1146 -46.51 28.83 -3.15
N SER A 1147 -46.32 27.75 -3.90
CA SER A 1147 -45.26 26.77 -3.60
C SER A 1147 -44.53 26.37 -4.87
N GLU A 1148 -43.22 26.15 -4.75
CA GLU A 1148 -42.38 25.70 -5.87
C GLU A 1148 -42.89 24.42 -6.51
N THR A 1149 -43.51 23.54 -5.71
CA THR A 1149 -44.16 22.31 -6.15
C THR A 1149 -45.41 22.59 -7.00
N ALA A 1150 -46.25 23.55 -6.60
CA ALA A 1150 -47.46 23.92 -7.34
C ALA A 1150 -47.13 24.55 -8.70
N THR A 1151 -46.10 25.39 -8.77
CA THR A 1151 -45.63 26.01 -10.02
C THR A 1151 -45.01 24.97 -10.97
N LYS A 1152 -44.22 24.02 -10.46
CA LYS A 1152 -43.70 22.89 -11.27
C LYS A 1152 -44.83 22.01 -11.82
N ILE A 1153 -45.90 21.80 -11.05
CA ILE A 1153 -47.10 21.08 -11.49
C ILE A 1153 -47.82 21.87 -12.59
N LYS A 1154 -48.08 23.17 -12.42
CA LYS A 1154 -48.71 24.01 -13.46
C LYS A 1154 -47.93 23.99 -14.77
N ARG A 1155 -46.60 24.14 -14.74
CA ARG A 1155 -45.74 24.02 -15.94
C ARG A 1155 -45.83 22.64 -16.59
N ARG A 1156 -45.79 21.56 -15.80
CA ARG A 1156 -45.88 20.19 -16.33
C ARG A 1156 -47.22 19.89 -17.02
N PHE A 1157 -48.29 20.55 -16.61
CA PHE A 1157 -49.63 20.40 -17.17
C PHE A 1157 -50.05 21.57 -18.10
N ASN A 1158 -49.13 22.48 -18.45
CA ASN A 1158 -49.37 23.63 -19.31
C ASN A 1158 -50.58 24.50 -18.87
N LEU A 1159 -50.80 24.61 -17.55
CA LEU A 1159 -51.88 25.41 -16.98
C LEU A 1159 -51.48 26.91 -16.97
N PRO A 1160 -52.37 27.83 -17.38
CA PRO A 1160 -52.05 29.25 -17.48
C PRO A 1160 -51.85 29.91 -16.10
N GLY A 1161 -51.03 30.96 -16.09
CA GLY A 1161 -50.80 31.81 -14.93
C GLY A 1161 -49.66 31.31 -14.02
N LEU A 1162 -48.47 31.87 -14.19
CA LEU A 1162 -47.36 31.73 -13.26
C LEU A 1162 -47.50 32.74 -12.12
N ASN A 1163 -47.42 32.26 -10.88
CA ASN A 1163 -47.48 33.08 -9.66
C ASN A 1163 -46.09 33.19 -9.00
N MET A 1164 -45.07 32.61 -9.63
CA MET A 1164 -43.67 32.67 -9.20
C MET A 1164 -42.75 32.36 -10.38
N PHE A 1165 -41.60 33.02 -10.45
CA PHE A 1165 -40.51 32.66 -11.34
C PHE A 1165 -39.15 32.91 -10.68
N GLN A 1166 -38.10 32.33 -11.26
CA GLN A 1166 -36.73 32.41 -10.76
C GLN A 1166 -35.80 32.57 -11.95
N GLN A 1167 -34.80 33.44 -11.79
CA GLN A 1167 -33.65 33.52 -12.68
C GLN A 1167 -32.38 33.50 -11.83
N ASN A 1168 -31.52 32.53 -12.11
CA ASN A 1168 -30.22 32.39 -11.46
C ASN A 1168 -29.14 32.84 -12.42
N HIS A 1169 -28.12 33.50 -11.90
CA HIS A 1169 -26.99 33.93 -12.68
C HIS A 1169 -25.71 33.92 -11.85
N GLU A 1170 -24.60 33.72 -12.53
CA GLU A 1170 -23.28 33.85 -11.93
C GLU A 1170 -22.93 35.34 -11.83
N PRO A 1171 -22.19 35.77 -10.79
CA PRO A 1171 -21.76 37.16 -10.65
C PRO A 1171 -21.01 37.64 -11.89
N LEU A 1172 -21.33 38.86 -12.32
CA LEU A 1172 -20.79 39.46 -13.55
C LEU A 1172 -20.87 38.51 -14.76
N HIS A 1173 -21.98 37.80 -14.90
CA HIS A 1173 -22.24 36.85 -16.00
C HIS A 1173 -21.18 35.72 -16.10
N GLY A 1174 -20.58 35.33 -14.96
CA GLY A 1174 -19.59 34.26 -14.87
C GLY A 1174 -18.15 34.67 -15.13
N THR A 1175 -17.90 35.96 -15.37
CA THR A 1175 -16.56 36.49 -15.70
C THR A 1175 -15.68 36.71 -14.48
N TYR A 1176 -16.31 37.10 -13.38
CA TYR A 1176 -15.65 37.42 -12.13
C TYR A 1176 -16.35 36.71 -10.98
N PRO A 1177 -16.18 35.38 -10.90
CA PRO A 1177 -16.84 34.58 -9.90
C PRO A 1177 -16.34 34.94 -8.49
N THR A 1178 -17.13 34.63 -7.47
CA THR A 1178 -16.87 35.11 -6.10
C THR A 1178 -15.52 34.69 -5.51
N GLU A 1179 -14.85 33.65 -6.05
CA GLU A 1179 -13.49 33.29 -5.61
C GLU A 1179 -12.41 34.31 -6.00
N LYS A 1180 -12.66 35.12 -7.04
CA LYS A 1180 -11.73 36.17 -7.49
C LYS A 1180 -11.86 37.44 -6.65
N TRP A 1181 -12.94 37.59 -5.88
CA TRP A 1181 -13.23 38.80 -5.12
C TRP A 1181 -12.23 39.01 -3.98
N LEU A 1182 -11.63 40.19 -3.94
CA LEU A 1182 -10.63 40.60 -2.97
C LEU A 1182 -11.30 41.15 -1.70
N PRO A 1183 -10.69 41.02 -0.51
CA PRO A 1183 -11.22 41.62 0.70
C PRO A 1183 -11.42 43.13 0.54
N ASP A 1184 -12.57 43.62 1.00
CA ASP A 1184 -13.06 44.99 0.91
C ASP A 1184 -13.33 45.52 -0.52
N GLU A 1185 -13.24 44.67 -1.53
CA GLU A 1185 -13.61 45.02 -2.90
C GLU A 1185 -15.10 45.29 -3.04
N PHE A 1186 -15.44 46.31 -3.84
CA PHE A 1186 -16.80 46.64 -4.23
C PHE A 1186 -17.08 46.10 -5.63
N ILE A 1187 -18.22 45.44 -5.79
CA ILE A 1187 -18.68 44.87 -7.06
C ILE A 1187 -20.06 45.46 -7.38
N HIS A 1188 -20.18 46.06 -8.54
CA HIS A 1188 -21.42 46.54 -9.13
C HIS A 1188 -21.71 45.71 -10.38
N GLU A 1189 -22.93 45.23 -10.54
CA GLU A 1189 -23.32 44.52 -11.76
C GLU A 1189 -24.74 44.90 -12.20
N GLN A 1190 -25.00 44.83 -13.51
CA GLN A 1190 -26.31 45.00 -14.11
C GLN A 1190 -26.80 43.68 -14.71
N TYR A 1191 -28.01 43.28 -14.33
CA TYR A 1191 -28.63 42.05 -14.82
C TYR A 1191 -30.03 42.30 -15.39
N ASN A 1192 -30.26 41.84 -16.62
CA ASN A 1192 -31.55 41.95 -17.30
C ASN A 1192 -32.42 40.73 -16.97
N ILE A 1193 -33.59 40.99 -16.39
CA ILE A 1193 -34.56 39.97 -16.00
C ILE A 1193 -35.78 40.06 -16.90
N SER A 1194 -36.07 38.96 -17.60
CA SER A 1194 -37.27 38.84 -18.44
C SER A 1194 -38.44 38.25 -17.64
N ALA A 1195 -39.56 38.97 -17.57
CA ALA A 1195 -40.79 38.43 -17.03
C ALA A 1195 -41.39 37.40 -18.01
N PRO A 1196 -41.79 36.19 -17.55
CA PRO A 1196 -42.47 35.22 -18.40
C PRO A 1196 -43.74 35.80 -19.04
N HIS A 1197 -44.05 35.48 -20.29
CA HIS A 1197 -45.27 35.97 -20.96
C HIS A 1197 -46.58 35.49 -20.30
N ASP A 1198 -46.55 34.39 -19.56
CA ASP A 1198 -47.68 33.76 -18.87
C ASP A 1198 -47.75 34.12 -17.37
N ILE A 1199 -46.98 35.12 -16.93
CA ILE A 1199 -47.01 35.59 -15.54
C ILE A 1199 -48.32 36.30 -15.21
N GLU A 1200 -48.92 35.98 -14.06
CA GLU A 1200 -50.16 36.64 -13.66
C GLU A 1200 -49.90 38.09 -13.20
N PRO A 1201 -50.75 39.06 -13.57
CA PRO A 1201 -50.70 40.42 -13.05
C PRO A 1201 -50.80 40.48 -11.52
N GLY A 1202 -50.19 41.51 -10.92
CA GLY A 1202 -50.16 41.74 -9.47
C GLY A 1202 -48.76 42.01 -8.92
N THR A 1203 -48.66 42.17 -7.60
CA THR A 1203 -47.39 42.49 -6.92
C THR A 1203 -46.61 41.22 -6.54
N TYR A 1204 -45.33 41.19 -6.91
CA TYR A 1204 -44.39 40.10 -6.64
C TYR A 1204 -43.31 40.55 -5.66
N GLU A 1205 -43.04 39.76 -4.63
CA GLU A 1205 -41.88 39.94 -3.76
C GLU A 1205 -40.61 39.44 -4.45
N ILE A 1206 -39.56 40.26 -4.42
CA ILE A 1206 -38.22 39.93 -4.91
C ILE A 1206 -37.40 39.43 -3.72
N ARG A 1207 -36.84 38.22 -3.84
CA ARG A 1207 -35.93 37.64 -2.84
C ARG A 1207 -34.62 37.24 -3.50
N ILE A 1208 -33.50 37.48 -2.80
CA ILE A 1208 -32.16 37.13 -3.27
C ILE A 1208 -31.50 36.13 -2.32
N GLY A 1209 -30.64 35.25 -2.85
CA GLY A 1209 -29.80 34.35 -2.06
C GLY A 1209 -28.59 33.87 -2.85
N LEU A 1210 -27.54 33.44 -2.13
CA LEU A 1210 -26.29 32.94 -2.70
C LEU A 1210 -26.17 31.43 -2.46
N TRP A 1211 -25.80 30.68 -3.48
CA TRP A 1211 -25.67 29.23 -3.37
C TRP A 1211 -24.53 28.66 -4.22
N ASN A 1212 -23.90 27.59 -3.77
CA ASN A 1212 -22.81 26.92 -4.46
C ASN A 1212 -23.40 25.89 -5.46
N PRO A 1213 -23.17 26.03 -6.78
CA PRO A 1213 -23.76 25.14 -7.78
C PRO A 1213 -23.24 23.70 -7.75
N LEU A 1214 -22.06 23.47 -7.19
CA LEU A 1214 -21.43 22.15 -7.12
C LEU A 1214 -21.86 21.36 -5.89
N THR A 1215 -21.95 22.01 -4.72
CA THR A 1215 -22.33 21.34 -3.47
C THR A 1215 -23.83 21.43 -3.19
N GLY A 1216 -24.51 22.44 -3.73
CA GLY A 1216 -25.90 22.77 -3.43
C GLY A 1216 -26.08 23.57 -2.13
N ASP A 1217 -25.00 23.92 -1.43
CA ASP A 1217 -25.05 24.68 -0.18
C ASP A 1217 -25.50 26.13 -0.42
N ARG A 1218 -26.24 26.69 0.54
CA ARG A 1218 -26.75 28.06 0.49
C ARG A 1218 -26.19 28.88 1.64
N LEU A 1219 -25.68 30.07 1.34
CA LEU A 1219 -25.24 31.01 2.37
C LEU A 1219 -26.44 31.50 3.18
N ARG A 1220 -26.19 31.90 4.42
CA ARG A 1220 -27.22 32.35 5.37
C ARG A 1220 -26.97 33.79 5.79
N ASP A 1221 -28.05 34.53 6.01
CA ASP A 1221 -27.98 35.82 6.68
C ASP A 1221 -27.85 35.65 8.21
N ALA A 1222 -27.75 36.77 8.94
CA ALA A 1222 -27.66 36.78 10.40
C ALA A 1222 -28.89 36.14 11.11
N GLU A 1223 -30.03 36.01 10.43
CA GLU A 1223 -31.24 35.36 10.94
C GLU A 1223 -31.34 33.87 10.57
N GLY A 1224 -30.37 33.35 9.82
CA GLY A 1224 -30.33 31.96 9.36
C GLY A 1224 -31.18 31.67 8.12
N GLN A 1225 -31.67 32.70 7.41
CA GLN A 1225 -32.46 32.55 6.19
C GLN A 1225 -31.57 32.33 4.95
N HIS A 1226 -32.00 31.45 4.04
CA HIS A 1226 -31.30 31.17 2.77
C HIS A 1226 -31.65 32.14 1.63
N SER A 1227 -32.64 33.00 1.83
CA SER A 1227 -33.00 34.04 0.87
C SER A 1227 -33.67 35.21 1.59
N VAL A 1228 -33.27 36.43 1.24
CA VAL A 1228 -33.72 37.66 1.91
C VAL A 1228 -34.61 38.45 0.97
N LYS A 1229 -35.70 39.03 1.49
CA LYS A 1229 -36.58 39.91 0.72
C LYS A 1229 -35.89 41.25 0.50
N ILE A 1230 -35.75 41.66 -0.76
CA ILE A 1230 -35.10 42.92 -1.14
C ILE A 1230 -36.11 43.97 -1.64
N GLY A 1231 -37.21 43.57 -2.27
CA GLY A 1231 -38.15 44.53 -2.87
C GLY A 1231 -39.48 43.93 -3.32
N GLU A 1232 -40.28 44.75 -4.00
CA GLU A 1232 -41.53 44.34 -4.66
C GLU A 1232 -41.55 44.88 -6.11
N LEU A 1233 -42.06 44.08 -7.04
CA LEU A 1233 -42.25 44.42 -8.45
C LEU A 1233 -43.75 44.30 -8.80
N HIS A 1234 -44.31 45.30 -9.46
CA HIS A 1234 -45.68 45.22 -9.96
C HIS A 1234 -45.70 44.69 -11.40
N ILE A 1235 -46.55 43.70 -11.67
CA ILE A 1235 -46.85 43.24 -13.02
C ILE A 1235 -48.22 43.79 -13.42
N ASP A 1236 -48.25 44.60 -14.47
CA ASP A 1236 -49.46 45.20 -15.01
C ASP A 1236 -50.33 44.16 -15.74
N ASP A 1237 -51.63 44.44 -15.88
CA ASP A 1237 -52.49 43.64 -16.75
C ASP A 1237 -51.97 43.70 -18.18
N ALA A 1238 -51.88 42.55 -18.85
CA ALA A 1238 -51.38 42.47 -20.23
C ALA A 1238 -52.12 43.47 -21.12
N ARG A 1239 -51.38 44.36 -21.81
CA ARG A 1239 -51.98 45.21 -22.85
C ARG A 1239 -52.63 44.28 -23.88
N MET A 1240 -53.95 44.35 -24.00
CA MET A 1240 -54.65 43.82 -25.16
C MET A 1240 -54.33 44.73 -26.34
N ASP A 1241 -53.23 44.47 -27.05
CA ASP A 1241 -53.00 44.97 -28.41
C ASP A 1241 -52.81 43.79 -29.37
#